data_AF-M2U861-F1
#
_entry.id   AF-M2U861-F1
#
_cell.length_a   1.000
_cell.length_b   1.000
_cell.length_c   1.000
_cell.angle_alpha   90.00
_cell.angle_beta   90.00
_cell.angle_gamma   90.00
#
_symmetry.space_group_name_H-M   'P 1'
#
loop_
_entity.id
_entity.type
_entity.pdbx_description
1 polymer ?
#
loop_
_entity_poly.entity_id
_entity_poly.type
_entity_poly.pdbx_seq_one_letter_code
_entity_poly.pdbx_strand_id
1 'polypeptide(L)'
;MSGTDYNYDEQGQFFPYFILTVTTLVTVPTTISFLRPSKELENTGARIESDFTPEHADLIQGQRKKQKRMERRIKRGLVMVGGWALNAAMVYLILVTARTTPDIWDPYAVLGVSRSADEKAIKKHYRKLSLSLHPDKAREDPEKNITQQTINDHWVDVTKAFKALTDEEIRNNFLTYGHPDGKQSFSIGIALPQWLVTEGSGKYVLLIYALALGVILPYTVGKWWYGTQRLTKEKVLVASAGKIFRDYDNDQGETGVIYALSSGEEFNDLLTGQKAENGLSKLEQKVLSENSGSLIPQTLTLKDRQKLDDLEDSRRRKVLTLLWAYLGRVELEDETLNEEKFAVAPIAFRLNEAYAAIALAYGNTTAVLSAYRTSQNLIQALRPGSSPLEQLPYFTPAVADAAEAERSRTHLTIQEFMQIPDAQRKARIVKSGLLSQEQYSTAMSVASQIPLFHLEKAFFKVVGERFVTPSSLVQFVLKGRFIPSGATNVPEVNPKDLLDIDPAEGDVAAITGRKNDNTSDKPIQPPLAHAPYYARDHAPRWHVFLADSKQGRIAVPPFTFSTFDKPILDESGKPTFNVQTLKMQFGAPPQPGSYTFVMHLICDSYVGMDTKMEVTLVVEDASKAEQVEEEEEISEPEEDSIAGQMRQMKTGGAPIKKRKSAADDSSGSDTEGDVDSESETDTDTDSDDE
;
A
#
# COMPACT_ATOMS: atom_id res chain seq x y z
N MET A 1 2.01 22.76 -51.07
CA MET A 1 1.08 21.91 -50.29
C MET A 1 -0.19 22.71 -50.13
N SER A 2 -1.35 22.19 -50.54
CA SER A 2 -2.65 22.77 -50.19
C SER A 2 -2.89 22.49 -48.70
N GLY A 3 -2.72 23.50 -47.85
CA GLY A 3 -3.12 23.40 -46.45
C GLY A 3 -4.61 23.09 -46.39
N THR A 4 -4.98 22.08 -45.61
CA THR A 4 -6.33 21.91 -45.13
C THR A 4 -6.58 22.99 -44.09
N ASP A 5 -7.11 24.13 -44.53
CA ASP A 5 -7.45 25.22 -43.61
C ASP A 5 -8.53 24.73 -42.64
N TYR A 6 -8.15 24.68 -41.36
CA TYR A 6 -9.03 24.25 -40.28
C TYR A 6 -9.88 25.42 -39.81
N ASN A 7 -11.20 25.23 -39.78
CA ASN A 7 -12.12 26.23 -39.23
C ASN A 7 -12.22 26.04 -37.70
N TYR A 8 -12.10 27.14 -36.95
CA TYR A 8 -12.26 27.12 -35.49
C TYR A 8 -13.70 27.41 -35.08
N ASP A 9 -14.05 27.08 -33.83
CA ASP A 9 -15.40 27.30 -33.31
C ASP A 9 -15.58 28.76 -32.84
N GLU A 10 -16.22 29.59 -33.68
CA GLU A 10 -16.63 30.95 -33.33
C GLU A 10 -17.87 30.98 -32.42
N GLN A 11 -18.81 30.05 -32.64
CA GLN A 11 -20.18 30.14 -32.12
C GLN A 11 -20.38 29.39 -30.79
N GLY A 12 -19.38 28.65 -30.33
CA GLY A 12 -19.45 27.84 -29.11
C GLY A 12 -20.38 26.63 -29.28
N GLN A 13 -20.37 26.03 -30.46
CA GLN A 13 -21.19 24.85 -30.78
C GLN A 13 -20.48 23.53 -30.48
N PHE A 14 -19.14 23.48 -30.60
CA PHE A 14 -18.35 22.25 -30.55
C PHE A 14 -17.37 22.21 -29.37
N PHE A 15 -16.67 23.31 -29.09
CA PHE A 15 -15.68 23.35 -28.01
C PHE A 15 -16.29 23.04 -26.61
N PRO A 16 -17.54 23.41 -26.27
CA PRO A 16 -18.09 23.08 -24.96
C PRO A 16 -18.26 21.57 -24.75
N TYR A 17 -18.67 20.83 -25.78
CA TYR A 17 -18.78 19.36 -25.72
C TYR A 17 -17.41 18.69 -25.60
N PHE A 18 -16.39 19.21 -26.30
CA PHE A 18 -15.02 18.72 -26.20
C PHE A 18 -14.45 18.93 -24.78
N ILE A 19 -14.52 20.16 -24.25
CA ILE A 19 -14.05 20.48 -22.89
C ILE A 19 -14.84 19.70 -21.84
N LEU A 20 -16.17 19.58 -21.97
CA LEU A 20 -17.00 18.78 -21.07
C LEU A 20 -16.56 17.31 -21.06
N THR A 21 -16.29 16.72 -22.23
CA THR A 21 -15.88 15.31 -22.34
C THR A 21 -14.51 15.07 -21.69
N VAL A 22 -13.51 15.88 -22.03
CA VAL A 22 -12.15 15.77 -21.47
C VAL A 22 -12.15 16.02 -19.96
N THR A 23 -12.87 17.05 -19.50
CA THR A 23 -12.98 17.38 -18.08
C THR A 23 -13.72 16.27 -17.32
N THR A 24 -14.82 15.73 -17.87
CA THR A 24 -15.57 14.61 -17.28
C THR A 24 -14.69 13.36 -17.12
N LEU A 25 -13.88 13.03 -18.14
CA LEU A 25 -12.96 11.89 -18.14
C LEU A 25 -11.89 11.98 -17.02
N VAL A 26 -11.52 13.18 -16.59
CA VAL A 26 -10.60 13.39 -15.44
C VAL A 26 -11.36 13.53 -14.11
N THR A 27 -12.50 14.22 -14.09
CA THR A 27 -13.27 14.46 -12.85
C THR A 27 -13.89 13.19 -12.30
N VAL A 28 -14.43 12.31 -13.13
CA VAL A 28 -15.12 11.10 -12.64
C VAL A 28 -14.14 10.13 -11.95
N PRO A 29 -12.96 9.77 -12.52
CA PRO A 29 -11.98 8.96 -11.80
C PRO A 29 -11.40 9.66 -10.57
N THR A 30 -11.23 10.99 -10.59
CA THR A 30 -10.71 11.73 -9.42
C THR A 30 -11.74 11.85 -8.29
N THR A 31 -13.04 11.96 -8.57
CA THR A 31 -14.10 11.89 -7.54
C THR A 31 -14.13 10.51 -6.89
N ILE A 32 -14.11 9.44 -7.69
CA ILE A 32 -14.04 8.05 -7.20
C ILE A 32 -12.78 7.84 -6.35
N SER A 33 -11.63 8.38 -6.77
CA SER A 33 -10.35 8.30 -6.04
C SER A 33 -10.30 9.14 -4.74
N PHE A 34 -11.14 10.18 -4.64
CA PHE A 34 -11.27 11.04 -3.47
C PHE A 34 -12.29 10.51 -2.47
N LEU A 35 -13.40 9.93 -2.94
CA LEU A 35 -14.48 9.36 -2.12
C LEU A 35 -14.19 7.93 -1.66
N ARG A 36 -13.31 7.17 -2.35
CA ARG A 36 -12.88 5.84 -1.88
C ARG A 36 -12.17 5.96 -0.51
N PRO A 37 -12.54 5.14 0.49
CA PRO A 37 -11.85 5.12 1.77
C PRO A 37 -10.38 4.72 1.62
N SER A 38 -9.56 5.15 2.58
CA SER A 38 -8.15 4.76 2.67
C SER A 38 -8.03 3.25 2.88
N LYS A 39 -7.28 2.56 2.01
CA LYS A 39 -6.91 1.14 2.17
C LYS A 39 -5.71 0.92 3.11
N GLU A 40 -5.34 1.92 3.90
CA GLU A 40 -4.22 1.83 4.83
C GLU A 40 -4.64 1.03 6.06
N LEU A 41 -3.78 0.11 6.51
CA LEU A 41 -4.06 -0.80 7.62
C LEU A 41 -4.42 -0.04 8.91
N GLU A 42 -3.71 1.05 9.18
CA GLU A 42 -3.93 1.96 10.33
C GLU A 42 -5.33 2.61 10.35
N ASN A 43 -5.99 2.71 9.20
CA ASN A 43 -7.32 3.31 9.05
C ASN A 43 -8.44 2.26 8.85
N THR A 44 -8.08 0.97 8.72
CA THR A 44 -9.03 -0.13 8.42
C THR A 44 -9.18 -1.13 9.56
N GLY A 45 -8.15 -1.30 10.41
CA GLY A 45 -8.17 -2.26 11.52
C GLY A 45 -9.19 -1.95 12.62
N ALA A 46 -9.74 -3.02 13.22
CA ALA A 46 -10.55 -2.92 14.42
C ALA A 46 -9.74 -2.36 15.61
N ARG A 47 -10.41 -1.81 16.62
CA ARG A 47 -9.75 -1.30 17.84
C ARG A 47 -10.11 -2.19 19.04
N ILE A 48 -9.14 -2.37 19.94
CA ILE A 48 -9.36 -2.97 21.26
C ILE A 48 -10.25 -2.02 22.07
N GLU A 49 -11.31 -2.55 22.67
CA GLU A 49 -12.26 -1.76 23.46
C GLU A 49 -11.72 -1.52 24.87
N SER A 50 -11.73 -0.26 25.31
CA SER A 50 -11.17 0.16 26.59
C SER A 50 -11.75 1.51 27.02
N ASP A 51 -12.25 1.58 28.26
CA ASP A 51 -12.73 2.83 28.88
C ASP A 51 -11.59 3.73 29.38
N PHE A 52 -10.33 3.29 29.25
CA PHE A 52 -9.17 4.04 29.74
C PHE A 52 -8.84 5.23 28.85
N THR A 53 -8.89 6.42 29.42
CA THR A 53 -8.34 7.65 28.83
C THR A 53 -7.02 8.03 29.53
N PRO A 54 -5.91 8.22 28.79
CA PRO A 54 -4.67 8.70 29.39
C PRO A 54 -4.78 10.17 29.81
N GLU A 55 -3.88 10.63 30.67
CA GLU A 55 -3.69 12.05 30.94
C GLU A 55 -3.37 12.81 29.65
N HIS A 56 -3.88 14.04 29.55
CA HIS A 56 -3.75 14.90 28.35
C HIS A 56 -4.25 14.25 27.04
N ALA A 57 -5.27 13.38 27.12
CA ALA A 57 -5.89 12.74 25.95
C ALA A 57 -6.30 13.75 24.85
N ASP A 58 -6.69 14.97 25.20
CA ASP A 58 -7.02 16.03 24.24
C ASP A 58 -5.83 16.46 23.38
N LEU A 59 -4.61 16.56 23.96
CA LEU A 59 -3.38 16.87 23.22
C LEU A 59 -3.02 15.73 22.27
N ILE A 60 -3.11 14.47 22.74
CA ILE A 60 -2.84 13.27 21.94
C ILE A 60 -3.83 13.18 20.77
N GLN A 61 -5.13 13.38 21.03
CA GLN A 61 -6.14 13.47 19.98
C GLN A 61 -5.92 14.66 19.04
N GLY A 62 -5.43 15.79 19.56
CA GLY A 62 -5.02 16.95 18.78
C GLY A 62 -3.93 16.60 17.76
N GLN A 63 -2.87 15.93 18.19
CA GLN A 63 -1.81 15.44 17.29
C GLN A 63 -2.33 14.40 16.30
N ARG A 64 -3.15 13.42 16.73
CA ARG A 64 -3.80 12.44 15.82
C ARG A 64 -4.63 13.17 14.74
N LYS A 65 -5.42 14.18 15.12
CA LYS A 65 -6.22 15.01 14.19
C LYS A 65 -5.33 15.84 13.25
N LYS A 66 -4.19 16.35 13.72
CA LYS A 66 -3.19 17.11 12.93
C LYS A 66 -2.53 16.23 11.87
N GLN A 67 -2.06 15.03 12.24
CA GLN A 67 -1.49 14.05 11.31
C GLN A 67 -2.52 13.62 10.25
N LYS A 68 -3.72 13.20 10.66
CA LYS A 68 -4.81 12.84 9.73
C LYS A 68 -5.31 14.00 8.87
N ARG A 69 -4.98 15.27 9.18
CA ARG A 69 -5.21 16.42 8.27
C ARG A 69 -4.10 16.56 7.22
N MET A 70 -2.84 16.28 7.56
CA MET A 70 -1.72 16.30 6.62
C MET A 70 -1.81 15.19 5.57
N GLU A 71 -2.37 14.02 5.95
CA GLU A 71 -2.61 12.89 5.05
C GLU A 71 -3.81 13.10 4.09
N ARG A 72 -4.64 14.15 4.30
CA ARG A 72 -5.79 14.42 3.43
C ARG A 72 -5.35 14.78 2.02
N ARG A 73 -6.04 14.17 1.04
CA ARG A 73 -5.87 14.42 -0.39
C ARG A 73 -6.49 15.76 -0.83
N ILE A 74 -6.24 16.85 -0.10
CA ILE A 74 -6.85 18.19 -0.32
C ILE A 74 -6.65 18.66 -1.76
N LYS A 75 -5.46 18.43 -2.34
CA LYS A 75 -5.16 18.75 -3.75
C LYS A 75 -6.12 18.05 -4.73
N ARG A 76 -6.51 16.79 -4.48
CA ARG A 76 -7.49 16.08 -5.31
C ARG A 76 -8.90 16.64 -5.10
N GLY A 77 -9.25 17.03 -3.88
CA GLY A 77 -10.53 17.71 -3.59
C GLY A 77 -10.68 19.04 -4.34
N LEU A 78 -9.62 19.86 -4.40
CA LEU A 78 -9.63 21.11 -5.18
C LEU A 78 -9.78 20.86 -6.69
N VAL A 79 -9.07 19.88 -7.25
CA VAL A 79 -9.21 19.48 -8.67
C VAL A 79 -10.63 18.98 -8.96
N MET A 80 -11.21 18.17 -8.06
CA MET A 80 -12.58 17.69 -8.15
C MET A 80 -13.59 18.85 -8.20
N VAL A 81 -13.50 19.80 -7.26
CA VAL A 81 -14.42 20.95 -7.19
C VAL A 81 -14.28 21.85 -8.42
N GLY A 82 -13.05 22.17 -8.82
CA GLY A 82 -12.80 23.00 -10.01
C GLY A 82 -13.30 22.35 -11.30
N GLY A 83 -13.10 21.04 -11.47
CA GLY A 83 -13.57 20.31 -12.64
C GLY A 83 -15.09 20.16 -12.70
N TRP A 84 -15.78 19.94 -11.57
CA TRP A 84 -17.25 19.97 -11.55
C TRP A 84 -17.82 21.36 -11.85
N ALA A 85 -17.19 22.43 -11.36
CA ALA A 85 -17.57 23.80 -11.70
C ALA A 85 -17.38 24.07 -13.21
N LEU A 86 -16.28 23.60 -13.81
CA LEU A 86 -16.05 23.69 -15.25
C LEU A 86 -17.08 22.88 -16.06
N ASN A 87 -17.39 21.64 -15.65
CA ASN A 87 -18.45 20.83 -16.28
C ASN A 87 -19.81 21.55 -16.23
N ALA A 88 -20.19 22.12 -15.08
CA ALA A 88 -21.43 22.88 -14.93
C ALA A 88 -21.45 24.14 -15.83
N ALA A 89 -20.33 24.85 -15.95
CA ALA A 89 -20.20 26.00 -16.85
C ALA A 89 -20.31 25.60 -18.33
N MET A 90 -19.70 24.47 -18.75
CA MET A 90 -19.81 23.96 -20.12
C MET A 90 -21.24 23.47 -20.42
N VAL A 91 -21.90 22.77 -19.49
CA VAL A 91 -23.31 22.38 -19.64
C VAL A 91 -24.22 23.61 -19.74
N TYR A 92 -24.01 24.63 -18.91
CA TYR A 92 -24.74 25.90 -19.02
C TYR A 92 -24.54 26.55 -20.39
N LEU A 93 -23.29 26.60 -20.88
CA LEU A 93 -22.97 27.16 -22.19
C LEU A 93 -23.67 26.39 -23.32
N ILE A 94 -23.65 25.05 -23.29
CA ILE A 94 -24.37 24.19 -24.24
C ILE A 94 -25.87 24.48 -24.23
N LEU A 95 -26.50 24.61 -23.04
CA LEU A 95 -27.94 24.90 -22.93
C LEU A 95 -28.32 26.30 -23.46
N VAL A 96 -27.38 27.23 -23.53
CA VAL A 96 -27.55 28.56 -24.13
C VAL A 96 -27.30 28.52 -25.64
N THR A 97 -26.21 27.90 -26.11
CA THR A 97 -25.84 27.88 -27.55
C THR A 97 -26.65 26.89 -28.38
N ALA A 98 -27.23 25.84 -27.78
CA ALA A 98 -28.16 24.93 -28.46
C ALA A 98 -29.46 25.61 -28.94
N ARG A 99 -29.73 26.86 -28.52
CA ARG A 99 -30.84 27.67 -29.04
C ARG A 99 -30.52 28.39 -30.36
N THR A 100 -29.26 28.35 -30.78
CA THR A 100 -28.72 29.11 -31.92
C THR A 100 -28.08 28.23 -32.99
N THR A 101 -28.10 26.90 -32.84
CA THR A 101 -27.65 25.97 -33.88
C THR A 101 -28.64 25.97 -35.05
N PRO A 102 -28.21 26.18 -36.31
CA PRO A 102 -29.11 26.15 -37.45
C PRO A 102 -29.66 24.74 -37.69
N ASP A 103 -30.96 24.64 -37.97
CA ASP A 103 -31.59 23.37 -38.33
C ASP A 103 -31.04 22.82 -39.65
N ILE A 104 -30.98 21.49 -39.75
CA ILE A 104 -30.60 20.79 -40.99
C ILE A 104 -31.65 21.10 -42.06
N TRP A 105 -31.22 21.61 -43.21
CA TRP A 105 -32.10 22.03 -44.30
C TRP A 105 -32.98 20.87 -44.80
N ASP A 106 -34.29 20.95 -44.55
CA ASP A 106 -35.29 19.98 -45.01
C ASP A 106 -36.25 20.64 -46.02
N PRO A 107 -36.24 20.24 -47.30
CA PRO A 107 -37.09 20.84 -48.33
C PRO A 107 -38.59 20.65 -48.06
N TYR A 108 -38.99 19.60 -47.35
CA TYR A 108 -40.38 19.38 -46.97
C TYR A 108 -40.82 20.36 -45.87
N ALA A 109 -39.92 20.68 -44.93
CA ALA A 109 -40.17 21.68 -43.89
C ALA A 109 -40.26 23.10 -44.48
N VAL A 110 -39.33 23.48 -45.36
CA VAL A 110 -39.31 24.78 -46.05
C VAL A 110 -40.60 25.03 -46.87
N LEU A 111 -41.17 23.98 -47.47
CA LEU A 111 -42.44 24.06 -48.21
C LEU A 111 -43.70 23.83 -47.34
N GLY A 112 -43.54 23.50 -46.06
CA GLY A 112 -44.65 23.20 -45.15
C GLY A 112 -45.52 22.01 -45.61
N VAL A 113 -44.89 20.95 -46.12
CA VAL A 113 -45.55 19.72 -46.62
C VAL A 113 -45.06 18.48 -45.90
N SER A 114 -45.87 17.42 -45.85
CA SER A 114 -45.43 16.12 -45.33
C SER A 114 -44.32 15.52 -46.20
N ARG A 115 -43.39 14.78 -45.59
CA ARG A 115 -42.43 13.91 -46.29
C ARG A 115 -43.08 12.82 -47.15
N SER A 116 -44.39 12.58 -46.96
CA SER A 116 -45.22 11.67 -47.74
C SER A 116 -46.11 12.36 -48.78
N ALA A 117 -45.85 13.63 -49.13
CA ALA A 117 -46.71 14.40 -50.02
C ALA A 117 -46.46 14.07 -51.51
N ASP A 118 -47.53 13.74 -52.24
CA ASP A 118 -47.48 13.60 -53.70
C ASP A 118 -47.03 14.89 -54.39
N GLU A 119 -46.39 14.77 -55.56
CA GLU A 119 -46.00 15.93 -56.38
C GLU A 119 -47.14 16.91 -56.68
N LYS A 120 -48.37 16.41 -56.81
CA LYS A 120 -49.56 17.25 -57.00
C LYS A 120 -49.83 18.13 -55.78
N ALA A 121 -49.59 17.64 -54.57
CA ALA A 121 -49.70 18.40 -53.33
C ALA A 121 -48.54 19.39 -53.18
N ILE A 122 -47.31 18.99 -53.52
CA ILE A 122 -46.11 19.85 -53.52
C ILE A 122 -46.30 21.03 -54.49
N LYS A 123 -46.69 20.77 -55.75
CA LYS A 123 -46.98 21.79 -56.78
C LYS A 123 -48.14 22.72 -56.35
N LYS A 124 -49.12 22.22 -55.60
CA LYS A 124 -50.23 23.02 -55.02
C LYS A 124 -49.77 23.93 -53.87
N HIS A 125 -48.94 23.42 -52.95
CA HIS A 125 -48.37 24.22 -51.86
C HIS A 125 -47.40 25.29 -52.37
N TYR A 126 -46.50 24.93 -53.29
CA TYR A 126 -45.60 25.90 -53.94
C TYR A 126 -46.37 27.01 -54.64
N ARG A 127 -47.44 26.71 -55.39
CA ARG A 127 -48.32 27.74 -56.01
C ARG A 127 -49.04 28.62 -54.98
N LYS A 128 -49.30 28.12 -53.77
CA LYS A 128 -49.88 28.93 -52.67
C LYS A 128 -48.82 29.85 -52.08
N LEU A 129 -47.61 29.34 -51.81
CA LEU A 129 -46.49 30.10 -51.29
C LEU A 129 -46.01 31.17 -52.28
N SER A 130 -46.00 30.89 -53.59
CA SER A 130 -45.64 31.86 -54.63
C SER A 130 -46.65 33.00 -54.84
N LEU A 131 -47.85 32.90 -54.26
CA LEU A 131 -48.80 34.01 -54.24
C LEU A 131 -48.58 34.95 -53.04
N SER A 132 -47.99 34.45 -51.94
CA SER A 132 -47.79 35.20 -50.69
C SER A 132 -46.34 35.66 -50.44
N LEU A 133 -45.34 34.91 -50.94
CA LEU A 133 -43.92 35.09 -50.63
C LEU A 133 -43.06 35.45 -51.86
N HIS A 134 -43.68 35.80 -52.99
CA HIS A 134 -42.94 36.32 -54.15
C HIS A 134 -42.31 37.68 -53.79
N PRO A 135 -41.06 37.98 -54.21
CA PRO A 135 -40.38 39.22 -53.85
C PRO A 135 -41.12 40.49 -54.28
N ASP A 136 -41.85 40.45 -55.40
CA ASP A 136 -42.68 41.58 -55.87
C ASP A 136 -44.01 41.78 -55.09
N LYS A 137 -44.36 40.87 -54.18
CA LYS A 137 -45.67 40.85 -53.47
C LYS A 137 -45.55 40.88 -51.95
N ALA A 138 -44.53 40.25 -51.40
CA ALA A 138 -44.19 40.40 -49.99
C ALA A 138 -43.78 41.85 -49.70
N ARG A 139 -44.13 42.35 -48.51
CA ARG A 139 -43.79 43.70 -48.06
C ARG A 139 -42.80 43.60 -46.90
N GLU A 140 -41.93 44.58 -46.79
CA GLU A 140 -41.05 44.72 -45.63
C GLU A 140 -41.89 45.00 -44.37
N ASP A 141 -41.58 44.29 -43.30
CA ASP A 141 -42.25 44.40 -41.99
C ASP A 141 -41.14 44.72 -40.95
N PRO A 142 -40.90 46.01 -40.64
CA PRO A 142 -39.82 46.42 -39.73
C PRO A 142 -39.94 45.81 -38.33
N GLU A 143 -41.17 45.61 -37.84
CA GLU A 143 -41.44 44.99 -36.53
C GLU A 143 -41.02 43.51 -36.44
N LYS A 144 -40.80 42.84 -37.57
CA LYS A 144 -40.41 41.42 -37.66
C LYS A 144 -39.00 41.23 -38.21
N ASN A 145 -38.23 42.31 -38.39
CA ASN A 145 -36.93 42.33 -39.07
C ASN A 145 -36.98 41.75 -40.51
N ILE A 146 -38.13 41.84 -41.20
CA ILE A 146 -38.27 41.34 -42.57
C ILE A 146 -37.85 42.45 -43.53
N THR A 147 -36.61 42.37 -44.02
CA THR A 147 -36.05 43.24 -45.06
C THR A 147 -36.23 42.62 -46.45
N GLN A 148 -36.12 43.43 -47.51
CA GLN A 148 -36.14 42.95 -48.90
C GLN A 148 -35.10 41.86 -49.17
N GLN A 149 -33.96 41.86 -48.47
CA GLN A 149 -32.97 40.78 -48.54
C GLN A 149 -33.53 39.47 -47.99
N THR A 150 -34.06 39.46 -46.76
CA THR A 150 -34.66 38.25 -46.16
C THR A 150 -35.83 37.68 -46.98
N ILE A 151 -36.60 38.55 -47.64
CA ILE A 151 -37.69 38.15 -48.56
C ILE A 151 -37.10 37.42 -49.78
N ASN A 152 -36.04 37.97 -50.38
CA ASN A 152 -35.36 37.34 -51.52
C ASN A 152 -34.73 36.00 -51.14
N ASP A 153 -34.02 35.93 -50.01
CA ASP A 153 -33.34 34.71 -49.56
C ASP A 153 -34.35 33.59 -49.24
N HIS A 154 -35.42 33.91 -48.51
CA HIS A 154 -36.50 32.95 -48.25
C HIS A 154 -37.22 32.51 -49.54
N TRP A 155 -37.35 33.38 -50.54
CA TRP A 155 -37.89 33.01 -51.85
C TRP A 155 -36.94 32.09 -52.65
N VAL A 156 -35.63 32.34 -52.56
CA VAL A 156 -34.59 31.46 -53.12
C VAL A 156 -34.65 30.08 -52.46
N ASP A 157 -34.82 29.99 -51.14
CA ASP A 157 -34.91 28.70 -50.46
C ASP A 157 -36.21 27.96 -50.73
N VAL A 158 -37.35 28.65 -50.83
CA VAL A 158 -38.63 28.05 -51.29
C VAL A 158 -38.53 27.52 -52.73
N THR A 159 -37.82 28.21 -53.62
CA THR A 159 -37.59 27.74 -55.00
C THR A 159 -36.58 26.59 -55.08
N LYS A 160 -35.51 26.61 -54.28
CA LYS A 160 -34.59 25.45 -54.12
C LYS A 160 -35.30 24.23 -53.56
N ALA A 161 -36.10 24.39 -52.51
CA ALA A 161 -36.87 23.30 -51.90
C ALA A 161 -37.87 22.69 -52.88
N PHE A 162 -38.56 23.52 -53.68
CA PHE A 162 -39.44 23.02 -54.74
C PHE A 162 -38.67 22.20 -55.78
N LYS A 163 -37.55 22.71 -56.29
CA LYS A 163 -36.68 22.00 -57.23
C LYS A 163 -36.17 20.67 -56.64
N ALA A 164 -35.71 20.66 -55.40
CA ALA A 164 -35.22 19.47 -54.69
C ALA A 164 -36.24 18.32 -54.60
N LEU A 165 -37.55 18.63 -54.69
CA LEU A 165 -38.62 17.64 -54.64
C LEU A 165 -39.24 17.31 -56.01
N THR A 166 -39.09 18.16 -57.03
CA THR A 166 -39.74 17.96 -58.34
C THR A 166 -38.80 17.72 -59.52
N ASP A 167 -37.52 18.02 -59.39
CA ASP A 167 -36.50 17.82 -60.41
C ASP A 167 -35.73 16.53 -60.12
N GLU A 168 -35.66 15.59 -61.07
CA GLU A 168 -35.08 14.26 -60.85
C GLU A 168 -33.58 14.32 -60.54
N GLU A 169 -32.82 15.23 -61.15
CA GLU A 169 -31.38 15.36 -60.91
C GLU A 169 -31.11 15.95 -59.53
N ILE A 170 -31.80 17.05 -59.18
CA ILE A 170 -31.64 17.76 -57.90
C ILE A 170 -32.18 16.89 -56.75
N ARG A 171 -33.24 16.11 -56.98
CA ARG A 171 -33.76 15.13 -56.01
C ARG A 171 -32.78 13.98 -55.79
N ASN A 172 -32.14 13.46 -56.84
CA ASN A 172 -31.10 12.44 -56.69
C ASN A 172 -29.87 12.99 -55.96
N ASN A 173 -29.48 14.24 -56.21
CA ASN A 173 -28.45 14.94 -55.43
C ASN A 173 -28.83 15.05 -53.95
N PHE A 174 -30.05 15.48 -53.64
CA PHE A 174 -30.56 15.55 -52.26
C PHE A 174 -30.61 14.17 -51.58
N LEU A 175 -31.03 13.12 -52.28
CA LEU A 175 -31.05 11.74 -51.74
C LEU A 175 -29.64 11.15 -51.54
N THR A 176 -28.66 11.53 -52.36
CA THR A 176 -27.29 10.98 -52.32
C THR A 176 -26.37 11.76 -51.38
N TYR A 177 -26.55 13.09 -51.28
CA TYR A 177 -25.65 14.00 -50.58
C TYR A 177 -26.33 14.82 -49.46
N GLY A 178 -27.64 14.70 -49.28
CA GLY A 178 -28.41 15.45 -48.28
C GLY A 178 -28.71 16.91 -48.64
N HIS A 179 -28.27 17.39 -49.81
CA HIS A 179 -28.44 18.78 -50.24
C HIS A 179 -28.72 18.88 -51.76
N PRO A 180 -29.60 19.78 -52.23
CA PRO A 180 -29.97 19.91 -53.64
C PRO A 180 -28.79 20.20 -54.57
N ASP A 181 -27.84 21.01 -54.09
CA ASP A 181 -26.66 21.43 -54.85
C ASP A 181 -25.58 20.32 -54.97
N GLY A 182 -25.85 19.12 -54.47
CA GLY A 182 -24.97 17.95 -54.59
C GLY A 182 -23.88 17.87 -53.51
N LYS A 183 -22.72 17.32 -53.88
CA LYS A 183 -21.60 17.06 -52.95
C LYS A 183 -21.01 18.38 -52.42
N GLN A 184 -21.36 18.72 -51.19
CA GLN A 184 -20.78 19.86 -50.47
C GLN A 184 -19.28 19.63 -50.18
N SER A 185 -18.53 20.72 -50.07
CA SER A 185 -17.12 20.71 -49.66
C SER A 185 -16.99 20.31 -48.19
N PHE A 186 -16.17 19.29 -47.90
CA PHE A 186 -15.93 18.84 -46.53
C PHE A 186 -14.98 19.81 -45.80
N SER A 187 -15.52 20.65 -44.92
CA SER A 187 -14.74 21.52 -44.03
C SER A 187 -14.41 20.80 -42.72
N ILE A 188 -13.12 20.68 -42.38
CA ILE A 188 -12.70 20.08 -41.12
C ILE A 188 -12.65 21.17 -40.04
N GLY A 189 -13.58 21.10 -39.08
CA GLY A 189 -13.61 21.99 -37.93
C GLY A 189 -12.77 21.47 -36.76
N ILE A 190 -12.05 22.36 -36.07
CA ILE A 190 -11.41 22.07 -34.78
C ILE A 190 -12.31 22.60 -33.66
N ALA A 191 -12.65 21.75 -32.69
CA ALA A 191 -13.44 22.09 -31.50
C ALA A 191 -12.64 22.92 -30.45
N LEU A 192 -11.88 23.91 -30.92
CA LEU A 192 -11.22 24.91 -30.09
C LEU A 192 -11.81 26.30 -30.40
N PRO A 193 -11.98 27.17 -29.39
CA PRO A 193 -12.53 28.50 -29.62
C PRO A 193 -11.66 29.33 -30.56
N GLN A 194 -12.26 30.01 -31.54
CA GLN A 194 -11.49 30.84 -32.49
C GLN A 194 -10.69 31.95 -31.80
N TRP A 195 -11.19 32.51 -30.70
CA TRP A 195 -10.48 33.55 -29.93
C TRP A 195 -9.13 33.09 -29.39
N LEU A 196 -8.80 31.79 -29.37
CA LEU A 196 -7.48 31.29 -28.98
C LEU A 196 -6.41 31.56 -30.06
N VAL A 197 -6.83 31.67 -31.33
CA VAL A 197 -5.96 31.71 -32.53
C VAL A 197 -6.04 33.05 -33.28
N THR A 198 -7.07 33.87 -33.03
CA THR A 198 -7.22 35.22 -33.60
C THR A 198 -6.00 36.13 -33.42
N GLU A 199 -5.83 37.07 -34.36
CA GLU A 199 -4.76 38.08 -34.35
C GLU A 199 -4.83 38.98 -33.10
N GLY A 200 -4.03 38.63 -32.09
CA GLY A 200 -3.91 39.37 -30.83
C GLY A 200 -3.70 38.43 -29.65
N SER A 201 -4.63 37.51 -29.44
CA SER A 201 -4.59 36.49 -28.38
C SER A 201 -3.48 35.46 -28.59
N GLY A 202 -3.22 35.04 -29.83
CA GLY A 202 -2.21 34.01 -30.15
C GLY A 202 -0.80 34.32 -29.63
N LYS A 203 -0.42 35.61 -29.56
CA LYS A 203 0.87 36.03 -28.96
C LYS A 203 0.94 35.75 -27.45
N TYR A 204 -0.16 35.97 -26.73
CA TYR A 204 -0.25 35.65 -25.29
C TYR A 204 -0.31 34.14 -25.06
N VAL A 205 -1.02 33.38 -25.90
CA VAL A 205 -1.06 31.92 -25.83
C VAL A 205 0.34 31.33 -26.03
N LEU A 206 1.08 31.80 -27.04
CA LEU A 206 2.46 31.37 -27.31
C LEU A 206 3.40 31.76 -26.16
N LEU A 207 3.25 32.95 -25.57
CA LEU A 207 4.01 33.37 -24.37
C LEU A 207 3.72 32.46 -23.17
N ILE A 208 2.44 32.16 -22.90
CA ILE A 208 2.03 31.25 -21.81
C ILE A 208 2.60 29.85 -22.05
N TYR A 209 2.57 29.35 -23.29
CA TYR A 209 3.16 28.07 -23.66
C TYR A 209 4.68 28.05 -23.45
N ALA A 210 5.40 29.08 -23.90
CA ALA A 210 6.83 29.23 -23.71
C ALA A 210 7.21 29.34 -22.22
N LEU A 211 6.40 30.02 -21.40
CA LEU A 211 6.57 30.09 -19.95
C LEU A 211 6.26 28.74 -19.28
N ALA A 212 5.24 28.03 -19.75
CA ALA A 212 4.87 26.71 -19.24
C ALA A 212 5.99 25.68 -19.47
N LEU A 213 6.54 25.62 -20.69
CA LEU A 213 7.65 24.71 -21.02
C LEU A 213 9.01 25.19 -20.51
N GLY A 214 9.30 26.48 -20.59
CA GLY A 214 10.62 27.05 -20.25
C GLY A 214 10.83 27.32 -18.76
N VAL A 215 9.75 27.52 -17.99
CA VAL A 215 9.82 27.86 -16.56
C VAL A 215 9.04 26.88 -15.69
N ILE A 216 7.74 26.68 -15.94
CA ILE A 216 6.89 25.86 -15.04
C ILE A 216 7.32 24.40 -15.07
N LEU A 217 7.57 23.82 -16.24
CA LEU A 217 8.01 22.43 -16.36
C LEU A 217 9.39 22.20 -15.67
N PRO A 218 10.48 22.93 -16.00
CA PRO A 218 11.75 22.82 -15.28
C PRO A 218 11.63 23.06 -13.77
N TYR A 219 10.85 24.06 -13.33
CA TYR A 219 10.67 24.34 -11.91
C TYR A 219 9.91 23.21 -11.18
N THR A 220 8.83 22.68 -11.77
CA THR A 220 8.03 21.62 -11.14
C THR A 220 8.76 20.28 -11.16
N VAL A 221 9.43 19.93 -12.26
CA VAL A 221 10.29 18.74 -12.36
C VAL A 221 11.46 18.85 -11.38
N GLY A 222 12.18 19.98 -11.35
CA GLY A 222 13.27 20.21 -10.41
C GLY A 222 12.82 20.15 -8.94
N LYS A 223 11.68 20.80 -8.61
CA LYS A 223 11.09 20.76 -7.27
C LYS A 223 10.64 19.36 -6.85
N TRP A 224 10.12 18.55 -7.78
CA TRP A 224 9.80 17.16 -7.53
C TRP A 224 11.05 16.31 -7.37
N TRP A 225 12.05 16.49 -8.24
CA TRP A 225 13.32 15.78 -8.24
C TRP A 225 14.08 16.00 -6.93
N TYR A 226 14.45 17.24 -6.60
CA TYR A 226 15.12 17.57 -5.33
C TYR A 226 14.22 17.26 -4.12
N GLY A 227 12.89 17.40 -4.28
CA GLY A 227 11.91 17.07 -3.26
C GLY A 227 11.83 15.57 -2.92
N THR A 228 12.21 14.71 -3.87
CA THR A 228 12.27 13.24 -3.75
C THR A 228 13.67 12.78 -3.37
N GLN A 229 14.72 13.33 -4.00
CA GLN A 229 16.13 13.01 -3.74
C GLN A 229 16.56 13.25 -2.28
N ARG A 230 15.91 14.19 -1.58
CA ARG A 230 16.14 14.46 -0.15
C ARG A 230 15.52 13.42 0.80
N LEU A 231 14.72 12.47 0.32
CA LEU A 231 14.06 11.44 1.12
C LEU A 231 14.62 10.05 0.78
N THR A 232 14.80 9.20 1.80
CA THR A 232 15.12 7.78 1.62
C THR A 232 13.88 6.96 1.27
N LYS A 233 14.07 5.68 0.96
CA LYS A 233 12.99 4.70 0.71
C LYS A 233 12.04 4.57 1.91
N GLU A 234 12.56 4.76 3.12
CA GLU A 234 11.89 4.76 4.42
C GLU A 234 11.16 6.10 4.72
N LYS A 235 11.17 7.04 3.77
CA LYS A 235 10.52 8.38 3.88
C LYS A 235 11.10 9.26 5.00
N VAL A 236 12.38 9.05 5.31
CA VAL A 236 13.19 9.86 6.23
C VAL A 236 14.10 10.78 5.41
N LEU A 237 14.51 11.93 5.95
CA LEU A 237 15.45 12.82 5.28
C LEU A 237 16.84 12.16 5.15
N VAL A 238 17.48 12.27 3.98
CA VAL A 238 18.82 11.70 3.73
C VAL A 238 19.86 12.23 4.72
N ALA A 239 19.75 13.50 5.12
CA ALA A 239 20.62 14.11 6.14
C ALA A 239 20.41 13.48 7.54
N SER A 240 19.17 13.17 7.92
CA SER A 240 18.85 12.44 9.15
C SER A 240 19.41 11.02 9.12
N ALA A 241 19.22 10.30 8.01
CA ALA A 241 19.78 8.96 7.83
C ALA A 241 21.32 8.96 7.92
N GLY A 242 22.00 9.97 7.34
CA GLY A 242 23.44 10.14 7.45
C GLY A 242 23.94 10.44 8.87
N LYS A 243 23.19 11.22 9.66
CA LYS A 243 23.49 11.48 11.07
C LYS A 243 23.28 10.23 11.94
N ILE A 244 22.17 9.54 11.73
CA ILE A 244 21.87 8.27 12.40
C ILE A 244 22.93 7.21 12.08
N PHE A 245 23.35 7.10 10.82
CA PHE A 245 24.43 6.22 10.38
C PHE A 245 25.77 6.53 11.04
N ARG A 246 26.10 7.81 11.24
CA ARG A 246 27.34 8.23 11.92
C ARG A 246 27.33 7.91 13.42
N ASP A 247 26.16 7.99 14.04
CA ASP A 247 25.98 7.73 15.47
C ASP A 247 25.61 6.23 15.74
N TYR A 248 25.50 5.39 14.70
CA TYR A 248 25.26 3.94 14.76
C TYR A 248 26.50 3.19 15.28
N ASP A 249 26.26 2.20 16.13
CA ASP A 249 27.27 1.25 16.58
C ASP A 249 26.60 -0.11 16.88
N ASN A 250 27.36 -1.18 16.69
CA ASN A 250 26.89 -2.56 16.66
C ASN A 250 26.40 -3.05 18.03
N ASP A 251 27.04 -2.60 19.11
CA ASP A 251 26.75 -3.06 20.47
C ASP A 251 25.85 -2.07 21.24
N GLN A 252 25.17 -1.16 20.53
CA GLN A 252 24.21 -0.25 21.15
C GLN A 252 22.91 -0.98 21.56
N GLY A 253 22.61 -0.91 22.86
CA GLY A 253 21.28 -1.23 23.40
C GLY A 253 20.24 -0.18 23.03
N GLU A 254 19.01 -0.36 23.51
CA GLU A 254 17.87 0.50 23.18
C GLU A 254 18.10 1.98 23.55
N THR A 255 18.89 2.25 24.60
CA THR A 255 19.29 3.62 25.01
C THR A 255 20.17 4.31 23.95
N GLY A 256 21.05 3.56 23.28
CA GLY A 256 21.90 4.05 22.20
C GLY A 256 21.11 4.35 20.93
N VAL A 257 20.14 3.48 20.59
CA VAL A 257 19.19 3.74 19.50
C VAL A 257 18.45 5.05 19.75
N ILE A 258 17.85 5.23 20.93
CA ILE A 258 17.20 6.48 21.36
C ILE A 258 18.11 7.72 21.17
N TYR A 259 19.37 7.62 21.59
CA TYR A 259 20.36 8.69 21.39
C TYR A 259 20.60 8.98 19.90
N ALA A 260 20.76 7.97 19.06
CA ALA A 260 20.92 8.13 17.61
C ALA A 260 19.69 8.77 16.95
N LEU A 261 18.47 8.35 17.33
CA LEU A 261 17.21 8.89 16.81
C LEU A 261 17.07 10.39 17.07
N SER A 262 17.57 10.92 18.19
CA SER A 262 17.53 12.36 18.50
C SER A 262 18.26 13.25 17.48
N SER A 263 19.14 12.69 16.65
CA SER A 263 19.91 13.44 15.64
C SER A 263 19.13 13.85 14.38
N GLY A 264 17.89 13.37 14.22
CA GLY A 264 17.08 13.59 13.01
C GLY A 264 16.72 15.05 12.76
N GLU A 265 16.80 15.47 11.49
CA GLU A 265 16.50 16.85 11.07
C GLU A 265 15.00 17.15 11.00
N GLU A 266 14.14 16.14 10.97
CA GLU A 266 12.67 16.28 11.05
C GLU A 266 12.23 17.02 12.32
N PHE A 267 13.04 17.00 13.39
CA PHE A 267 12.77 17.77 14.60
C PHE A 267 13.00 19.27 14.44
N ASN A 268 13.75 19.73 13.42
CA ASN A 268 13.89 21.16 13.12
C ASN A 268 12.57 21.78 12.65
N ASP A 269 11.74 21.03 11.92
CA ASP A 269 10.41 21.47 11.50
C ASP A 269 9.43 21.57 12.70
N LEU A 270 9.65 20.77 13.75
CA LEU A 270 8.86 20.78 14.98
C LEU A 270 9.29 21.91 15.93
N LEU A 271 10.59 22.02 16.22
CA LEU A 271 11.18 22.96 17.18
C LEU A 271 11.77 24.19 16.45
N THR A 272 10.92 24.91 15.74
CA THR A 272 11.32 26.10 14.97
C THR A 272 11.60 27.31 15.87
N GLY A 273 12.73 27.99 15.62
CA GLY A 273 13.12 29.22 16.30
C GLY A 273 13.30 29.06 17.82
N GLN A 274 12.72 29.98 18.60
CA GLN A 274 12.84 30.01 20.07
C GLN A 274 12.26 28.77 20.78
N LYS A 275 11.47 27.94 20.10
CA LYS A 275 10.96 26.68 20.66
C LYS A 275 12.05 25.71 21.08
N ALA A 276 13.23 25.76 20.46
CA ALA A 276 14.33 24.87 20.81
C ALA A 276 14.91 25.14 22.21
N GLU A 277 14.92 26.39 22.65
CA GLU A 277 15.47 26.81 23.95
C GLU A 277 14.38 26.93 25.02
N ASN A 278 13.16 27.29 24.63
CA ASN A 278 12.06 27.50 25.59
C ASN A 278 11.73 26.23 26.38
N GLY A 279 11.75 26.36 27.71
CA GLY A 279 11.43 25.29 28.65
C GLY A 279 12.51 24.21 28.83
N LEU A 280 13.66 24.30 28.16
CA LEU A 280 14.71 23.27 28.20
C LEU A 280 15.23 23.00 29.63
N SER A 281 15.52 24.04 30.40
CA SER A 281 16.01 23.90 31.78
C SER A 281 14.97 23.27 32.73
N LYS A 282 13.69 23.65 32.61
CA LYS A 282 12.57 23.04 33.37
C LYS A 282 12.40 21.57 32.99
N LEU A 283 12.52 21.25 31.71
CA LEU A 283 12.43 19.90 31.16
C LEU A 283 13.57 19.01 31.70
N GLU A 284 14.82 19.46 31.59
CA GLU A 284 16.00 18.74 32.10
C GLU A 284 15.93 18.53 33.61
N GLN A 285 15.57 19.57 34.38
CA GLN A 285 15.39 19.46 35.81
C GLN A 285 14.33 18.42 36.20
N LYS A 286 13.22 18.33 35.45
CA LYS A 286 12.16 17.34 35.72
C LYS A 286 12.47 15.92 35.25
N VAL A 287 13.21 15.76 34.16
CA VAL A 287 13.47 14.43 33.58
C VAL A 287 14.71 13.78 34.17
N LEU A 288 15.76 14.58 34.42
CA LEU A 288 17.12 14.11 34.73
C LEU A 288 17.51 14.26 36.20
N SER A 289 16.86 15.13 36.99
CA SER A 289 17.19 15.23 38.42
C SER A 289 16.64 14.05 39.20
N GLU A 290 17.47 13.50 40.08
CA GLU A 290 17.11 12.31 40.91
C GLU A 290 16.04 12.64 41.97
N ASN A 291 15.81 13.93 42.25
CA ASN A 291 14.82 14.41 43.21
C ASN A 291 13.41 14.60 42.61
N SER A 292 13.24 14.47 41.30
CA SER A 292 11.98 14.77 40.59
C SER A 292 10.91 13.66 40.66
N GLY A 293 11.27 12.48 41.17
CA GLY A 293 10.44 11.27 41.08
C GLY A 293 10.46 10.59 39.69
N SER A 294 11.18 11.15 38.72
CA SER A 294 11.46 10.50 37.43
C SER A 294 12.28 9.23 37.62
N LEU A 295 11.90 8.14 36.95
CA LEU A 295 12.67 6.89 36.91
C LEU A 295 13.70 6.87 35.76
N ILE A 296 13.74 7.90 34.91
CA ILE A 296 14.69 8.00 33.80
C ILE A 296 16.16 8.01 34.25
N PRO A 297 16.57 8.72 35.32
CA PRO A 297 17.95 8.68 35.79
C PRO A 297 18.42 7.26 36.13
N GLN A 298 17.52 6.39 36.61
CA GLN A 298 17.83 4.99 36.92
C GLN A 298 18.00 4.13 35.66
N THR A 299 17.34 4.47 34.55
CA THR A 299 17.49 3.78 33.26
C THR A 299 18.72 4.21 32.45
N LEU A 300 19.21 5.43 32.65
CA LEU A 300 20.39 5.95 31.94
C LEU A 300 21.69 5.50 32.61
N THR A 301 22.57 4.85 31.84
CA THR A 301 23.92 4.54 32.33
C THR A 301 24.73 5.83 32.56
N LEU A 302 25.75 5.79 33.42
CA LEU A 302 26.63 6.95 33.65
C LEU A 302 27.25 7.49 32.35
N LYS A 303 27.55 6.62 31.39
CA LYS A 303 28.06 7.00 30.06
C LYS A 303 27.00 7.72 29.23
N ASP A 304 25.74 7.29 29.30
CA ASP A 304 24.65 7.92 28.55
C ASP A 304 24.25 9.27 29.14
N ARG A 305 24.35 9.43 30.46
CA ARG A 305 24.25 10.76 31.13
C ARG A 305 25.36 11.70 30.66
N GLN A 306 26.62 11.26 30.67
CA GLN A 306 27.75 12.06 30.16
C GLN A 306 27.55 12.49 28.69
N LYS A 307 27.18 11.54 27.81
CA LYS A 307 26.85 11.85 26.41
C LYS A 307 25.74 12.90 26.27
N LEU A 308 24.74 12.91 27.15
CA LEU A 308 23.66 13.89 27.16
C LEU A 308 24.15 15.28 27.60
N ASP A 309 24.98 15.34 28.64
CA ASP A 309 25.57 16.58 29.15
C ASP A 309 26.54 17.21 28.14
N ASP A 310 27.27 16.39 27.38
CA ASP A 310 28.21 16.78 26.32
C ASP A 310 27.53 17.31 25.03
N LEU A 311 26.19 17.22 24.89
CA LEU A 311 25.49 17.67 23.67
C LEU A 311 25.39 19.21 23.58
N GLU A 312 26.32 19.85 22.88
CA GLU A 312 26.30 21.31 22.66
C GLU A 312 25.06 21.83 21.90
N ASP A 313 24.43 21.01 21.04
CA ASP A 313 23.22 21.39 20.31
C ASP A 313 21.98 21.34 21.21
N SER A 314 21.56 22.52 21.68
CA SER A 314 20.35 22.72 22.50
C SER A 314 19.08 22.10 21.90
N ARG A 315 18.93 22.05 20.57
CA ARG A 315 17.73 21.46 19.95
C ARG A 315 17.75 19.94 20.09
N ARG A 316 18.88 19.31 19.75
CA ARG A 316 19.07 17.85 19.92
C ARG A 316 18.91 17.46 21.38
N ARG A 317 19.49 18.24 22.30
CA ARG A 317 19.35 18.07 23.75
C ARG A 317 17.87 18.13 24.17
N LYS A 318 17.12 19.16 23.74
CA LYS A 318 15.67 19.25 24.00
C LYS A 318 14.88 18.05 23.45
N VAL A 319 15.15 17.63 22.21
CA VAL A 319 14.49 16.45 21.59
C VAL A 319 14.74 15.19 22.39
N LEU A 320 16.00 14.93 22.77
CA LEU A 320 16.38 13.73 23.52
C LEU A 320 15.71 13.71 24.89
N THR A 321 15.73 14.84 25.62
CA THR A 321 15.07 14.96 26.92
C THR A 321 13.53 14.89 26.82
N LEU A 322 12.92 15.40 25.74
CA LEU A 322 11.49 15.21 25.45
C LEU A 322 11.14 13.74 25.14
N LEU A 323 12.01 13.02 24.42
CA LEU A 323 11.81 11.60 24.15
C LEU A 323 11.89 10.79 25.45
N TRP A 324 12.86 11.09 26.32
CA TRP A 324 12.95 10.49 27.64
C TRP A 324 11.74 10.82 28.53
N ALA A 325 11.23 12.06 28.48
CA ALA A 325 9.98 12.43 29.15
C ALA A 325 8.79 11.60 28.65
N TYR A 326 8.69 11.37 27.34
CA TYR A 326 7.64 10.54 26.73
C TYR A 326 7.74 9.08 27.16
N LEU A 327 8.92 8.46 27.03
CA LEU A 327 9.15 7.05 27.38
C LEU A 327 9.01 6.78 28.88
N GLY A 328 9.40 7.74 29.73
CA GLY A 328 9.20 7.69 31.18
C GLY A 328 7.81 8.10 31.66
N ARG A 329 6.90 8.47 30.74
CA ARG A 329 5.55 9.02 31.03
C ARG A 329 5.59 10.19 32.04
N VAL A 330 6.65 11.00 32.01
CA VAL A 330 6.89 12.09 32.96
C VAL A 330 5.95 13.26 32.65
N GLU A 331 5.30 13.80 33.68
CA GLU A 331 4.43 14.96 33.56
C GLU A 331 5.20 16.28 33.73
N LEU A 332 5.01 17.21 32.78
CA LEU A 332 5.85 18.40 32.67
C LEU A 332 5.25 19.64 33.35
N GLU A 333 3.95 19.63 33.71
CA GLU A 333 3.19 20.80 34.19
C GLU A 333 3.34 21.99 33.22
N ASP A 334 3.25 21.70 31.93
CA ASP A 334 3.28 22.69 30.86
C ASP A 334 2.58 22.09 29.63
N GLU A 335 1.44 22.65 29.25
CA GLU A 335 0.66 22.16 28.12
C GLU A 335 1.46 22.22 26.81
N THR A 336 2.33 23.22 26.64
CA THR A 336 3.14 23.39 25.42
C THR A 336 4.24 22.35 25.32
N LEU A 337 4.94 22.05 26.43
CA LEU A 337 5.95 20.99 26.46
C LEU A 337 5.30 19.60 26.36
N ASN A 338 4.09 19.42 26.89
CA ASN A 338 3.33 18.18 26.72
C ASN A 338 2.86 17.99 25.27
N GLU A 339 2.44 19.05 24.56
CA GLU A 339 2.15 18.97 23.11
C GLU A 339 3.41 18.55 22.34
N GLU A 340 4.56 19.16 22.63
CA GLU A 340 5.85 18.84 22.00
C GLU A 340 6.30 17.40 22.33
N LYS A 341 6.14 16.94 23.57
CA LYS A 341 6.40 15.56 24.04
C LYS A 341 5.68 14.51 23.18
N PHE A 342 4.37 14.68 22.97
CA PHE A 342 3.58 13.74 22.15
C PHE A 342 3.84 13.88 20.64
N ALA A 343 4.33 15.03 20.16
CA ALA A 343 4.69 15.23 18.76
C ALA A 343 6.05 14.61 18.37
N VAL A 344 6.98 14.45 19.31
CA VAL A 344 8.31 13.85 19.08
C VAL A 344 8.21 12.34 18.76
N ALA A 345 7.38 11.58 19.49
CA ALA A 345 7.38 10.12 19.39
C ALA A 345 7.06 9.54 17.99
N PRO A 346 6.06 10.03 17.22
CA PRO A 346 5.80 9.53 15.87
C PRO A 346 6.87 9.91 14.83
N ILE A 347 7.69 10.93 15.12
CA ILE A 347 8.87 11.26 14.31
C ILE A 347 9.99 10.27 14.63
N ALA A 348 10.27 10.05 15.92
CA ALA A 348 11.27 9.08 16.37
C ALA A 348 10.97 7.65 15.88
N PHE A 349 9.70 7.23 15.85
CA PHE A 349 9.28 5.94 15.27
C PHE A 349 9.66 5.82 13.79
N ARG A 350 9.42 6.85 12.97
CA ARG A 350 9.83 6.84 11.55
C ARG A 350 11.35 6.80 11.38
N LEU A 351 12.08 7.54 12.23
CA LEU A 351 13.54 7.48 12.25
C LEU A 351 14.05 6.09 12.65
N ASN A 352 13.30 5.36 13.48
CA ASN A 352 13.63 4.00 13.89
C ASN A 352 13.43 2.97 12.76
N GLU A 353 12.48 3.18 11.83
CA GLU A 353 12.40 2.38 10.60
C GLU A 353 13.69 2.55 9.75
N ALA A 354 14.26 3.76 9.68
CA ALA A 354 15.54 4.00 9.02
C ALA A 354 16.75 3.43 9.79
N TYR A 355 16.77 3.52 11.13
CA TYR A 355 17.80 2.86 11.95
C TYR A 355 17.77 1.34 11.75
N ALA A 356 16.58 0.72 11.75
CA ALA A 356 16.41 -0.71 11.52
C ALA A 356 16.92 -1.13 10.13
N ALA A 357 16.69 -0.32 9.09
CA ALA A 357 17.23 -0.57 7.75
C ALA A 357 18.77 -0.51 7.71
N ILE A 358 19.38 0.45 8.42
CA ILE A 358 20.85 0.56 8.55
C ILE A 358 21.41 -0.65 9.31
N ALA A 359 20.82 -1.03 10.45
CA ALA A 359 21.24 -2.17 11.25
C ALA A 359 21.14 -3.49 10.48
N LEU A 360 20.07 -3.66 9.69
CA LEU A 360 19.86 -4.80 8.80
C LEU A 360 20.93 -4.86 7.70
N ALA A 361 21.32 -3.73 7.10
CA ALA A 361 22.37 -3.66 6.09
C ALA A 361 23.75 -4.08 6.64
N TYR A 362 24.04 -3.83 7.92
CA TYR A 362 25.23 -4.36 8.60
C TYR A 362 25.09 -5.84 9.03
N GLY A 363 23.86 -6.38 9.05
CA GLY A 363 23.57 -7.77 9.36
C GLY A 363 23.79 -8.16 10.83
N ASN A 364 23.88 -7.19 11.74
CA ASN A 364 24.10 -7.48 13.16
C ASN A 364 22.79 -7.73 13.92
N THR A 365 22.72 -8.86 14.62
CA THR A 365 21.51 -9.29 15.33
C THR A 365 21.19 -8.38 16.52
N THR A 366 22.19 -7.96 17.30
CA THR A 366 21.95 -7.12 18.50
C THR A 366 21.36 -5.76 18.13
N ALA A 367 21.95 -5.06 17.17
CA ALA A 367 21.48 -3.76 16.71
C ALA A 367 20.05 -3.82 16.12
N VAL A 368 19.72 -4.86 15.36
CA VAL A 368 18.35 -5.07 14.83
C VAL A 368 17.34 -5.40 15.94
N LEU A 369 17.73 -6.20 16.94
CA LEU A 369 16.91 -6.43 18.14
C LEU A 369 16.66 -5.13 18.93
N SER A 370 17.71 -4.32 19.15
CA SER A 370 17.59 -3.01 19.79
C SER A 370 16.65 -2.08 19.04
N ALA A 371 16.68 -2.09 17.70
CA ALA A 371 15.78 -1.31 16.86
C ALA A 371 14.31 -1.75 17.02
N TYR A 372 14.01 -3.05 16.98
CA TYR A 372 12.63 -3.54 17.16
C TYR A 372 12.10 -3.32 18.58
N ARG A 373 12.93 -3.48 19.62
CA ARG A 373 12.53 -3.14 20.99
C ARG A 373 12.32 -1.64 21.18
N THR A 374 13.12 -0.81 20.51
CA THR A 374 12.91 0.65 20.50
C THR A 374 11.59 1.01 19.82
N SER A 375 11.15 0.27 18.80
CA SER A 375 9.81 0.38 18.23
C SER A 375 8.71 0.08 19.26
N GLN A 376 8.82 -1.05 19.97
CA GLN A 376 7.87 -1.44 21.02
C GLN A 376 7.77 -0.36 22.11
N ASN A 377 8.92 0.12 22.58
CA ASN A 377 9.06 1.18 23.58
C ASN A 377 8.42 2.52 23.12
N LEU A 378 8.62 2.91 21.87
CA LEU A 378 8.03 4.14 21.29
C LEU A 378 6.51 4.02 21.13
N ILE A 379 5.99 2.87 20.71
CA ILE A 379 4.54 2.65 20.56
C ILE A 379 3.85 2.56 21.92
N GLN A 380 4.40 1.81 22.88
CA GLN A 380 3.80 1.62 24.20
C GLN A 380 4.08 2.78 25.18
N ALA A 381 4.89 3.76 24.78
CA ALA A 381 5.39 4.84 25.63
C ALA A 381 6.03 4.28 26.92
N LEU A 382 7.07 3.46 26.74
CA LEU A 382 7.77 2.76 27.81
C LEU A 382 9.29 2.97 27.75
N ARG A 383 9.89 3.19 28.91
CA ARG A 383 11.35 3.25 29.09
C ARG A 383 11.98 1.87 28.83
N PRO A 384 13.14 1.78 28.16
CA PRO A 384 13.88 0.52 28.04
C PRO A 384 14.10 -0.14 29.40
N GLY A 385 13.84 -1.45 29.48
CA GLY A 385 13.96 -2.22 30.72
C GLY A 385 12.84 -2.00 31.74
N SER A 386 11.73 -1.33 31.40
CA SER A 386 10.51 -1.32 32.22
C SER A 386 9.84 -2.69 32.27
N SER A 387 8.96 -2.89 33.27
CA SER A 387 8.10 -4.06 33.32
C SER A 387 7.12 -4.05 32.13
N PRO A 388 6.98 -5.16 31.37
CA PRO A 388 5.96 -5.28 30.32
C PRO A 388 4.53 -5.08 30.82
N LEU A 389 4.28 -5.16 32.13
CA LEU A 389 2.97 -4.91 32.72
C LEU A 389 2.56 -3.42 32.65
N GLU A 390 3.51 -2.49 32.52
CA GLU A 390 3.24 -1.04 32.33
C GLU A 390 2.51 -0.74 31.00
N GLN A 391 2.33 -1.72 30.10
CA GLN A 391 1.46 -1.61 28.90
C GLN A 391 -0.04 -1.60 29.22
N LEU A 392 -0.43 -2.16 30.38
CA LEU A 392 -1.85 -2.27 30.75
C LEU A 392 -2.40 -0.92 31.24
N PRO A 393 -3.70 -0.61 31.00
CA PRO A 393 -4.29 0.63 31.48
C PRO A 393 -4.26 0.68 33.02
N TYR A 394 -4.05 1.87 33.56
CA TYR A 394 -3.85 2.14 34.99
C TYR A 394 -2.58 1.52 35.64
N PHE A 395 -1.77 0.73 34.94
CA PHE A 395 -0.52 0.21 35.51
C PHE A 395 0.57 1.29 35.51
N THR A 396 0.87 1.81 36.71
CA THR A 396 2.05 2.64 36.98
C THR A 396 3.24 1.76 37.37
N PRO A 397 4.49 2.27 37.39
CA PRO A 397 5.65 1.48 37.84
C PRO A 397 5.45 0.84 39.23
N ALA A 398 4.89 1.58 40.19
CA ALA A 398 4.59 1.05 41.53
C ALA A 398 3.53 -0.08 41.53
N VAL A 399 2.57 -0.04 40.58
CA VAL A 399 1.60 -1.14 40.38
C VAL A 399 2.30 -2.36 39.78
N ALA A 400 3.21 -2.17 38.82
CA ALA A 400 3.96 -3.25 38.20
C ALA A 400 4.90 -3.95 39.20
N ASP A 401 5.66 -3.19 39.99
CA ASP A 401 6.54 -3.73 41.05
C ASP A 401 5.73 -4.56 42.08
N ALA A 402 4.56 -4.05 42.50
CA ALA A 402 3.66 -4.77 43.39
C ALA A 402 3.04 -6.03 42.74
N ALA A 403 2.77 -6.00 41.44
CA ALA A 403 2.26 -7.14 40.68
C ALA A 403 3.31 -8.26 40.57
N GLU A 404 4.58 -7.92 40.36
CA GLU A 404 5.70 -8.87 40.31
C GLU A 404 6.03 -9.48 41.66
N ALA A 405 5.87 -8.70 42.74
CA ALA A 405 6.34 -8.97 44.10
C ALA A 405 7.88 -9.04 44.21
N GLU A 406 8.40 -8.91 45.44
CA GLU A 406 9.84 -8.70 45.78
C GLU A 406 10.85 -9.78 45.30
N ARG A 407 10.41 -10.78 44.52
CA ARG A 407 11.21 -11.96 44.16
C ARG A 407 11.65 -12.04 42.69
N SER A 408 11.22 -11.10 41.86
CA SER A 408 11.60 -11.00 40.45
C SER A 408 13.06 -10.51 40.32
N ARG A 409 13.92 -11.31 39.67
CA ARG A 409 15.17 -10.81 39.03
C ARG A 409 14.93 -10.40 37.56
N THR A 410 13.70 -10.57 37.08
CA THR A 410 13.30 -10.57 35.67
C THR A 410 11.81 -10.26 35.60
N HIS A 411 11.46 -9.16 34.94
CA HIS A 411 10.07 -8.69 34.86
C HIS A 411 9.09 -9.72 34.32
N LEU A 412 7.87 -9.73 34.86
CA LEU A 412 6.81 -10.63 34.40
C LEU A 412 6.25 -10.14 33.06
N THR A 413 6.06 -11.06 32.13
CA THR A 413 5.24 -10.81 30.94
C THR A 413 3.75 -10.74 31.30
N ILE A 414 2.95 -10.10 30.43
CA ILE A 414 1.48 -10.10 30.56
C ILE A 414 0.92 -11.54 30.58
N GLN A 415 1.57 -12.46 29.87
CA GLN A 415 1.17 -13.87 29.77
C GLN A 415 1.33 -14.58 31.12
N GLU A 416 2.54 -14.54 31.71
CA GLU A 416 2.84 -15.13 33.01
C GLU A 416 1.99 -14.50 34.11
N PHE A 417 1.77 -13.18 34.06
CA PHE A 417 0.89 -12.51 35.00
C PHE A 417 -0.57 -13.00 34.88
N MET A 418 -1.11 -13.17 33.67
CA MET A 418 -2.48 -13.66 33.47
C MET A 418 -2.66 -15.12 33.89
N GLN A 419 -1.60 -15.96 33.86
CA GLN A 419 -1.60 -17.32 34.38
C GLN A 419 -1.71 -17.39 35.92
N ILE A 420 -1.35 -16.31 36.65
CA ILE A 420 -1.51 -16.26 38.11
C ILE A 420 -3.02 -16.29 38.45
N PRO A 421 -3.47 -17.11 39.43
CA PRO A 421 -4.86 -17.14 39.86
C PRO A 421 -5.39 -15.75 40.24
N ASP A 422 -6.59 -15.40 39.75
CA ASP A 422 -7.19 -14.06 39.91
C ASP A 422 -7.26 -13.60 41.39
N ALA A 423 -7.50 -14.53 42.32
CA ALA A 423 -7.49 -14.25 43.76
C ALA A 423 -6.12 -13.77 44.27
N GLN A 424 -5.02 -14.29 43.71
CA GLN A 424 -3.65 -13.85 44.05
C GLN A 424 -3.31 -12.53 43.37
N ARG A 425 -3.70 -12.32 42.11
CA ARG A 425 -3.52 -11.04 41.41
C ARG A 425 -4.20 -9.88 42.14
N LYS A 426 -5.47 -10.06 42.50
CA LYS A 426 -6.23 -9.11 43.34
C LYS A 426 -5.59 -8.89 44.71
N ALA A 427 -4.99 -9.93 45.31
CA ALA A 427 -4.28 -9.79 46.58
C ALA A 427 -3.00 -8.96 46.49
N ARG A 428 -2.30 -8.97 45.35
CA ARG A 428 -1.09 -8.14 45.13
C ARG A 428 -1.42 -6.67 44.84
N ILE A 429 -2.44 -6.40 44.02
CA ILE A 429 -2.67 -5.06 43.44
C ILE A 429 -3.88 -4.33 44.06
N VAL A 430 -4.97 -5.03 44.36
CA VAL A 430 -6.20 -4.40 44.87
C VAL A 430 -6.17 -4.30 46.39
N LYS A 431 -5.70 -5.34 47.10
CA LYS A 431 -5.58 -5.31 48.58
C LYS A 431 -4.49 -4.38 49.11
N SER A 432 -3.50 -4.05 48.29
CA SER A 432 -2.48 -3.03 48.60
C SER A 432 -3.00 -1.59 48.42
N GLY A 433 -4.21 -1.42 47.89
CA GLY A 433 -4.83 -0.12 47.66
C GLY A 433 -4.32 0.62 46.43
N LEU A 434 -3.54 -0.04 45.56
CA LEU A 434 -2.92 0.59 44.40
C LEU A 434 -3.87 0.75 43.19
N LEU A 435 -4.81 -0.19 42.99
CA LEU A 435 -5.89 -0.06 42.00
C LEU A 435 -7.27 -0.33 42.61
N SER A 436 -8.30 0.32 42.04
CA SER A 436 -9.69 -0.03 42.29
C SER A 436 -10.06 -1.36 41.61
N GLN A 437 -11.15 -1.99 42.08
CA GLN A 437 -11.68 -3.23 41.49
C GLN A 437 -12.17 -3.01 40.04
N GLU A 438 -12.63 -1.81 39.70
CA GLU A 438 -13.04 -1.42 38.35
C GLU A 438 -11.82 -1.27 37.43
N GLN A 439 -10.82 -0.49 37.85
CA GLN A 439 -9.55 -0.31 37.11
C GLN A 439 -8.86 -1.65 36.82
N TYR A 440 -8.82 -2.54 37.82
CA TYR A 440 -8.34 -3.91 37.63
C TYR A 440 -9.15 -4.65 36.57
N SER A 441 -10.48 -4.55 36.58
CA SER A 441 -11.32 -5.24 35.59
C SER A 441 -11.11 -4.72 34.15
N THR A 442 -10.96 -3.40 33.96
CA THR A 442 -10.62 -2.80 32.66
C THR A 442 -9.24 -3.26 32.19
N ALA A 443 -8.25 -3.30 33.09
CA ALA A 443 -6.91 -3.80 32.76
C ALA A 443 -6.90 -5.28 32.38
N MET A 444 -7.65 -6.13 33.08
CA MET A 444 -7.75 -7.56 32.72
C MET A 444 -8.53 -7.76 31.41
N SER A 445 -9.55 -6.93 31.14
CA SER A 445 -10.27 -6.95 29.85
C SER A 445 -9.33 -6.66 28.69
N VAL A 446 -8.55 -5.56 28.77
CA VAL A 446 -7.56 -5.22 27.73
C VAL A 446 -6.49 -6.32 27.61
N ALA A 447 -5.93 -6.81 28.72
CA ALA A 447 -4.98 -7.93 28.72
C ALA A 447 -5.51 -9.19 28.00
N SER A 448 -6.83 -9.43 28.07
CA SER A 448 -7.49 -10.56 27.41
C SER A 448 -7.83 -10.33 25.92
N GLN A 449 -7.73 -9.11 25.40
CA GLN A 449 -7.97 -8.77 24.00
C GLN A 449 -6.68 -8.62 23.17
N ILE A 450 -5.52 -8.48 23.81
CA ILE A 450 -4.23 -8.30 23.12
C ILE A 450 -3.86 -9.57 22.32
N PRO A 451 -3.58 -9.45 21.01
CA PRO A 451 -3.33 -10.60 20.13
C PRO A 451 -1.88 -11.12 20.26
N LEU A 452 -1.68 -12.11 21.13
CA LEU A 452 -0.43 -12.87 21.21
C LEU A 452 -0.42 -13.97 20.13
N PHE A 453 0.62 -13.98 19.29
CA PHE A 453 0.88 -15.07 18.35
C PHE A 453 1.69 -16.17 19.03
N HIS A 454 1.07 -17.33 19.28
CA HIS A 454 1.73 -18.51 19.82
C HIS A 454 2.16 -19.44 18.67
N LEU A 455 3.44 -19.78 18.63
CA LEU A 455 4.01 -20.66 17.61
C LEU A 455 3.86 -22.12 18.03
N GLU A 456 3.18 -22.93 17.22
CA GLU A 456 2.94 -24.36 17.49
C GLU A 456 3.96 -25.25 16.79
N LYS A 457 4.33 -24.91 15.56
CA LYS A 457 5.32 -25.65 14.77
C LYS A 457 6.05 -24.72 13.80
N ALA A 458 7.36 -24.84 13.69
CA ALA A 458 8.11 -24.29 12.57
C ALA A 458 8.97 -25.40 11.94
N PHE A 459 9.06 -25.40 10.61
CA PHE A 459 9.83 -26.39 9.86
C PHE A 459 10.29 -25.84 8.52
N PHE A 460 11.36 -26.45 7.99
CA PHE A 460 11.83 -26.21 6.63
C PHE A 460 11.20 -27.22 5.68
N LYS A 461 10.97 -26.79 4.44
CA LYS A 461 10.29 -27.55 3.39
C LYS A 461 10.76 -27.02 2.02
N VAL A 462 10.99 -27.88 1.06
CA VAL A 462 11.02 -27.51 -0.37
C VAL A 462 9.67 -27.91 -0.97
N VAL A 463 9.20 -27.21 -2.01
CA VAL A 463 7.94 -27.55 -2.69
C VAL A 463 8.23 -28.60 -3.75
N GLY A 464 7.53 -29.72 -3.72
CA GLY A 464 7.76 -30.88 -4.60
C GLY A 464 8.81 -31.86 -4.05
N GLU A 465 9.88 -31.38 -3.42
CA GLU A 465 10.93 -32.24 -2.85
C GLU A 465 10.67 -32.61 -1.37
N ARG A 466 10.94 -33.88 -1.03
CA ARG A 466 10.73 -34.44 0.31
C ARG A 466 11.84 -34.08 1.31
N PHE A 467 13.03 -33.73 0.80
CA PHE A 467 14.21 -33.30 1.56
C PHE A 467 14.67 -31.92 1.06
N VAL A 468 15.51 -31.22 1.83
CA VAL A 468 16.10 -29.96 1.36
C VAL A 468 17.42 -30.28 0.65
N THR A 469 17.46 -30.14 -0.67
CA THR A 469 18.67 -30.31 -1.49
C THR A 469 19.56 -29.05 -1.47
N PRO A 470 20.86 -29.15 -1.79
CA PRO A 470 21.79 -28.01 -1.71
C PRO A 470 21.47 -26.95 -2.78
N SER A 471 21.58 -25.67 -2.43
CA SER A 471 21.22 -24.52 -3.31
C SER A 471 19.74 -24.44 -3.75
N SER A 472 18.84 -25.28 -3.21
CA SER A 472 17.40 -25.22 -3.48
C SER A 472 16.72 -23.98 -2.88
N LEU A 473 15.49 -23.68 -3.32
CA LEU A 473 14.66 -22.63 -2.72
C LEU A 473 13.84 -23.19 -1.56
N VAL A 474 14.40 -23.08 -0.34
CA VAL A 474 13.75 -23.58 0.87
C VAL A 474 12.68 -22.61 1.38
N GLN A 475 11.51 -23.15 1.71
CA GLN A 475 10.47 -22.48 2.46
C GLN A 475 10.64 -22.77 3.96
N PHE A 476 10.70 -21.72 4.78
CA PHE A 476 10.52 -21.85 6.22
C PHE A 476 9.06 -21.51 6.56
N VAL A 477 8.35 -22.50 7.07
CA VAL A 477 6.92 -22.45 7.33
C VAL A 477 6.68 -22.41 8.84
N LEU A 478 6.03 -21.35 9.30
CA LEU A 478 5.59 -21.19 10.68
C LEU A 478 4.08 -21.41 10.76
N LYS A 479 3.66 -22.37 11.58
CA LYS A 479 2.26 -22.64 11.92
C LYS A 479 2.05 -22.18 13.36
N GLY A 480 1.17 -21.21 13.55
CA GLY A 480 0.89 -20.62 14.86
C GLY A 480 -0.52 -20.08 14.94
N ARG A 481 -0.99 -19.75 16.14
CA ARG A 481 -2.35 -19.27 16.38
C ARG A 481 -2.35 -18.10 17.33
N PHE A 482 -3.37 -17.26 17.21
CA PHE A 482 -3.59 -16.18 18.16
C PHE A 482 -4.29 -16.72 19.41
N ILE A 483 -3.59 -16.69 20.55
CA ILE A 483 -4.09 -17.12 21.86
C ILE A 483 -4.08 -15.88 22.76
N PRO A 484 -5.23 -15.27 23.06
CA PRO A 484 -5.24 -14.10 23.94
C PRO A 484 -4.82 -14.49 25.36
N SER A 485 -4.05 -13.63 26.04
CA SER A 485 -3.40 -13.95 27.32
C SER A 485 -4.35 -14.37 28.45
N GLY A 486 -5.66 -14.07 28.34
CA GLY A 486 -6.68 -14.47 29.30
C GLY A 486 -7.41 -15.78 29.00
N ALA A 487 -7.07 -16.51 27.92
CA ALA A 487 -7.74 -17.74 27.54
C ALA A 487 -7.34 -18.92 28.45
N THR A 488 -8.28 -19.44 29.24
CA THR A 488 -8.07 -20.60 30.12
C THR A 488 -8.40 -21.94 29.47
N ASN A 489 -9.37 -21.98 28.55
CA ASN A 489 -9.82 -23.18 27.85
C ASN A 489 -9.41 -23.11 26.38
N VAL A 490 -8.10 -23.22 26.12
CA VAL A 490 -7.53 -23.24 24.77
C VAL A 490 -7.75 -24.62 24.15
N PRO A 491 -8.41 -24.75 22.97
CA PRO A 491 -8.60 -26.05 22.32
C PRO A 491 -7.27 -26.71 21.94
N GLU A 492 -7.21 -28.04 21.89
CA GLU A 492 -6.07 -28.75 21.31
C GLU A 492 -6.00 -28.51 19.79
N VAL A 493 -4.79 -28.42 19.25
CA VAL A 493 -4.59 -28.15 17.81
C VAL A 493 -4.78 -29.45 17.02
N ASN A 494 -5.65 -29.41 16.01
CA ASN A 494 -5.81 -30.52 15.07
C ASN A 494 -4.49 -30.73 14.30
N PRO A 495 -3.87 -31.94 14.35
CA PRO A 495 -2.58 -32.17 13.70
C PRO A 495 -2.61 -31.93 12.18
N LYS A 496 -3.78 -32.00 11.54
CA LYS A 496 -3.94 -31.69 10.11
C LYS A 496 -3.68 -30.21 9.78
N ASP A 497 -4.02 -29.29 10.67
CA ASP A 497 -3.80 -27.84 10.46
C ASP A 497 -2.32 -27.44 10.60
N LEU A 498 -1.50 -28.27 11.27
CA LEU A 498 -0.04 -28.10 11.38
C LEU A 498 0.73 -28.63 10.18
N LEU A 499 0.05 -29.29 9.23
CA LEU A 499 0.64 -29.69 7.95
C LEU A 499 0.57 -28.54 6.96
N ASP A 500 1.47 -28.56 5.99
CA ASP A 500 1.47 -27.66 4.84
C ASP A 500 1.47 -28.50 3.58
N ILE A 501 0.28 -28.80 3.07
CA ILE A 501 0.09 -29.61 1.86
C ILE A 501 0.59 -28.79 0.66
N ASP A 502 1.29 -29.44 -0.25
CA ASP A 502 1.76 -28.79 -1.47
C ASP A 502 0.63 -28.44 -2.45
N PRO A 503 0.76 -27.34 -3.20
CA PRO A 503 -0.13 -27.04 -4.30
C PRO A 503 -0.01 -28.11 -5.39
N ALA A 504 -1.08 -28.31 -6.16
CA ALA A 504 -1.03 -29.23 -7.31
C ALA A 504 0.01 -28.77 -8.34
N GLU A 505 0.65 -29.73 -9.02
CA GLU A 505 1.85 -29.59 -9.88
C GLU A 505 1.71 -28.65 -11.10
N GLY A 506 0.57 -27.98 -11.28
CA GLY A 506 0.34 -26.96 -12.30
C GLY A 506 0.16 -25.52 -11.77
N ASP A 507 0.01 -25.30 -10.46
CA ASP A 507 -0.19 -23.95 -9.90
C ASP A 507 1.15 -23.23 -9.65
N VAL A 508 1.80 -22.83 -10.75
CA VAL A 508 3.07 -22.08 -10.75
C VAL A 508 2.99 -20.82 -9.88
N ALA A 509 1.82 -20.20 -9.74
CA ALA A 509 1.65 -19.01 -8.90
C ALA A 509 1.71 -19.37 -7.40
N ALA A 510 1.02 -20.44 -6.99
CA ALA A 510 1.15 -20.96 -5.62
C ALA A 510 2.58 -21.45 -5.31
N ILE A 511 3.25 -22.12 -6.25
CA ILE A 511 4.63 -22.60 -6.11
C ILE A 511 5.60 -21.42 -5.96
N THR A 512 5.51 -20.40 -6.83
CA THR A 512 6.35 -19.19 -6.79
C THR A 512 5.96 -18.19 -5.69
N GLY A 513 5.01 -18.52 -4.82
CA GLY A 513 4.52 -17.62 -3.75
C GLY A 513 3.81 -16.36 -4.27
N ARG A 514 3.51 -16.28 -5.56
CA ARG A 514 2.76 -15.17 -6.16
C ARG A 514 1.28 -15.40 -5.89
N LYS A 515 0.72 -14.64 -4.94
CA LYS A 515 -0.69 -14.77 -4.53
C LYS A 515 -1.61 -14.58 -5.76
N ASN A 516 -2.27 -15.65 -6.18
CA ASN A 516 -3.34 -15.60 -7.17
C ASN A 516 -4.46 -14.71 -6.61
N ASP A 517 -4.78 -13.58 -7.25
CA ASP A 517 -5.89 -12.68 -6.88
C ASP A 517 -7.29 -13.35 -7.01
N ASN A 518 -7.34 -14.61 -7.45
CA ASN A 518 -8.55 -15.38 -7.69
C ASN A 518 -9.08 -16.14 -6.44
N THR A 519 -8.30 -16.30 -5.37
CA THR A 519 -8.84 -16.82 -4.10
C THR A 519 -9.57 -15.73 -3.33
N SER A 520 -10.79 -16.02 -2.90
CA SER A 520 -11.72 -15.08 -2.22
C SER A 520 -11.26 -14.59 -0.85
N ASP A 521 -10.14 -15.10 -0.34
CA ASP A 521 -9.68 -14.95 1.03
C ASP A 521 -8.95 -13.62 1.19
N LYS A 522 -9.76 -12.58 1.49
CA LYS A 522 -9.26 -11.25 1.79
C LYS A 522 -8.31 -11.33 3.00
N PRO A 523 -7.10 -10.75 2.92
CA PRO A 523 -6.16 -10.75 4.05
C PRO A 523 -6.79 -10.06 5.26
N ILE A 524 -6.84 -10.77 6.39
CA ILE A 524 -7.46 -10.30 7.63
C ILE A 524 -6.39 -9.63 8.48
N GLN A 525 -6.69 -8.42 8.92
CA GLN A 525 -5.82 -7.63 9.78
C GLN A 525 -6.15 -7.91 11.26
N PRO A 526 -5.15 -8.05 12.14
CA PRO A 526 -5.36 -8.02 13.60
C PRO A 526 -5.90 -6.64 14.05
N PRO A 527 -6.45 -6.55 15.28
CA PRO A 527 -6.79 -5.25 15.84
C PRO A 527 -5.55 -4.33 15.93
N LEU A 528 -5.78 -3.03 15.82
CA LEU A 528 -4.78 -1.99 16.00
C LEU A 528 -4.17 -2.08 17.41
N ALA A 529 -2.90 -1.66 17.53
CA ALA A 529 -2.19 -1.69 18.79
C ALA A 529 -2.90 -0.85 19.86
N HIS A 530 -3.16 -1.41 21.04
CA HIS A 530 -3.62 -0.65 22.21
C HIS A 530 -2.44 0.17 22.72
N ALA A 531 -2.36 1.40 22.22
CA ALA A 531 -1.30 2.37 22.50
C ALA A 531 -1.93 3.74 22.81
N PRO A 532 -2.49 3.93 24.02
CA PRO A 532 -3.25 5.14 24.36
C PRO A 532 -2.39 6.42 24.31
N TYR A 533 -1.12 6.33 24.71
CA TYR A 533 -0.18 7.45 24.73
C TYR A 533 0.40 7.83 23.37
N TYR A 534 0.35 6.95 22.37
CA TYR A 534 0.94 7.18 21.06
C TYR A 534 0.06 8.10 20.20
N ALA A 535 0.66 9.10 19.55
CA ALA A 535 -0.06 10.12 18.78
C ALA A 535 -0.45 9.70 17.34
N ARG A 536 -0.41 8.41 17.02
CA ARG A 536 -0.83 7.81 15.75
C ARG A 536 -1.56 6.48 16.01
N ASP A 537 -2.49 6.09 15.13
CA ASP A 537 -3.05 4.73 15.14
C ASP A 537 -2.05 3.79 14.43
N HIS A 538 -1.66 2.66 15.01
CA HIS A 538 -0.66 1.75 14.42
C HIS A 538 -1.21 0.33 14.26
N ALA A 539 -0.89 -0.30 13.13
CA ALA A 539 -1.25 -1.68 12.83
C ALA A 539 -0.05 -2.60 13.14
N PRO A 540 -0.18 -3.56 14.08
CA PRO A 540 0.95 -4.35 14.54
C PRO A 540 1.55 -5.21 13.41
N ARG A 541 2.87 -5.38 13.48
CA ARG A 541 3.67 -6.15 12.52
C ARG A 541 4.50 -7.19 13.25
N TRP A 542 4.64 -8.36 12.64
CA TRP A 542 5.47 -9.45 13.12
C TRP A 542 6.66 -9.61 12.19
N HIS A 543 7.85 -9.44 12.74
CA HIS A 543 9.12 -9.57 12.05
C HIS A 543 9.69 -10.94 12.36
N VAL A 544 9.90 -11.77 11.32
CA VAL A 544 10.50 -13.10 11.46
C VAL A 544 11.82 -13.14 10.70
N PHE A 545 12.92 -13.44 11.39
CA PHE A 545 14.25 -13.61 10.80
C PHE A 545 15.01 -14.77 11.46
N LEU A 546 16.05 -15.23 10.76
CA LEU A 546 16.96 -16.28 11.25
C LEU A 546 18.34 -15.68 11.49
N ALA A 547 18.91 -15.91 12.66
CA ALA A 547 20.24 -15.47 13.04
C ALA A 547 21.16 -16.66 13.35
N ASP A 548 22.45 -16.54 13.04
CA ASP A 548 23.50 -17.45 13.53
C ASP A 548 23.93 -17.02 14.93
N SER A 549 23.69 -17.90 15.93
CA SER A 549 24.07 -17.66 17.32
C SER A 549 25.57 -17.63 17.56
N LYS A 550 26.38 -18.25 16.70
CA LYS A 550 27.85 -18.31 16.82
C LYS A 550 28.51 -17.03 16.32
N GLN A 551 27.96 -16.42 15.26
CA GLN A 551 28.48 -15.20 14.65
C GLN A 551 27.80 -13.92 15.16
N GLY A 552 26.64 -14.03 15.81
CA GLY A 552 25.81 -12.87 16.18
C GLY A 552 25.18 -12.15 14.98
N ARG A 553 25.20 -12.76 13.79
CA ARG A 553 24.76 -12.15 12.54
C ARG A 553 23.44 -12.73 12.06
N ILE A 554 22.68 -11.90 11.34
CA ILE A 554 21.46 -12.31 10.65
C ILE A 554 21.86 -13.13 9.43
N ALA A 555 21.34 -14.36 9.34
CA ALA A 555 21.56 -15.27 8.22
C ALA A 555 20.47 -15.09 7.14
N VAL A 556 19.21 -14.93 7.55
CA VAL A 556 18.08 -14.64 6.65
C VAL A 556 17.41 -13.34 7.11
N PRO A 557 17.28 -12.33 6.23
CA PRO A 557 16.72 -11.02 6.61
C PRO A 557 15.23 -11.12 7.00
N PRO A 558 14.71 -10.16 7.78
CA PRO A 558 13.36 -10.19 8.31
C PRO A 558 12.26 -10.09 7.25
N PHE A 559 11.35 -11.07 7.29
CA PHE A 559 10.07 -11.03 6.61
C PHE A 559 9.03 -10.39 7.55
N THR A 560 8.24 -9.46 7.02
CA THR A 560 7.30 -8.64 7.81
C THR A 560 5.84 -9.01 7.51
N PHE A 561 5.17 -9.61 8.48
CA PHE A 561 3.76 -10.00 8.37
C PHE A 561 2.86 -8.99 9.10
N SER A 562 1.80 -8.52 8.45
CA SER A 562 0.83 -7.56 9.03
C SER A 562 -0.63 -7.96 8.80
N THR A 563 -0.85 -9.05 8.06
CA THR A 563 -2.16 -9.61 7.72
C THR A 563 -2.05 -11.12 7.64
N PHE A 564 -3.15 -11.82 7.91
CA PHE A 564 -3.23 -13.27 8.06
C PHE A 564 -4.40 -13.81 7.23
N ASP A 565 -4.37 -15.11 6.89
CA ASP A 565 -5.35 -15.68 5.95
C ASP A 565 -6.66 -16.11 6.61
N LYS A 566 -6.65 -16.55 7.88
CA LYS A 566 -7.86 -16.99 8.61
C LYS A 566 -8.33 -15.93 9.62
N PRO A 567 -9.64 -15.85 9.95
CA PRO A 567 -10.13 -14.91 10.96
C PRO A 567 -9.55 -15.19 12.35
N ILE A 568 -9.07 -14.12 13.00
CA ILE A 568 -8.48 -14.12 14.35
C ILE A 568 -9.58 -14.06 15.42
N LEU A 569 -10.62 -13.27 15.15
CA LEU A 569 -11.81 -13.10 15.97
C LEU A 569 -13.05 -13.51 15.16
N ASP A 570 -14.00 -14.16 15.81
CA ASP A 570 -15.35 -14.40 15.28
C ASP A 570 -16.16 -13.11 15.20
N GLU A 571 -17.29 -13.13 14.50
CA GLU A 571 -18.27 -12.02 14.45
C GLU A 571 -18.78 -11.59 15.83
N SER A 572 -18.68 -12.46 16.84
CA SER A 572 -19.01 -12.18 18.25
C SER A 572 -17.82 -11.67 19.09
N GLY A 573 -16.70 -11.30 18.47
CA GLY A 573 -15.49 -10.79 19.15
C GLY A 573 -14.69 -11.82 19.95
N LYS A 574 -14.98 -13.12 19.79
CA LYS A 574 -14.29 -14.21 20.49
C LYS A 574 -13.09 -14.73 19.68
N PRO A 575 -12.00 -15.21 20.32
CA PRO A 575 -10.86 -15.79 19.62
C PRO A 575 -11.25 -17.11 18.94
N THR A 576 -10.89 -17.25 17.68
CA THR A 576 -11.17 -18.46 16.87
C THR A 576 -10.16 -19.59 17.12
N PHE A 577 -8.97 -19.24 17.61
CA PHE A 577 -7.78 -20.10 17.70
C PHE A 577 -7.32 -20.74 16.37
N ASN A 578 -7.77 -20.21 15.22
CA ASN A 578 -7.41 -20.69 13.90
C ASN A 578 -5.89 -20.70 13.68
N VAL A 579 -5.36 -21.84 13.19
CA VAL A 579 -3.94 -21.95 12.80
C VAL A 579 -3.69 -21.12 11.55
N GLN A 580 -2.88 -20.08 11.72
CA GLN A 580 -2.32 -19.23 10.69
C GLN A 580 -1.04 -19.86 10.14
N THR A 581 -0.76 -19.61 8.85
CA THR A 581 0.46 -20.06 8.19
C THR A 581 1.26 -18.84 7.74
N LEU A 582 2.50 -18.71 8.21
CA LEU A 582 3.45 -17.73 7.69
C LEU A 582 4.51 -18.49 6.91
N LYS A 583 4.75 -18.09 5.65
CA LYS A 583 5.77 -18.68 4.79
C LYS A 583 6.81 -17.62 4.44
N MET A 584 8.08 -17.99 4.53
CA MET A 584 9.19 -17.23 3.95
C MET A 584 10.02 -18.13 3.06
N GLN A 585 10.63 -17.57 2.02
CA GLN A 585 11.41 -18.30 1.03
C GLN A 585 12.84 -17.73 0.99
N PHE A 586 13.85 -18.58 1.01
CA PHE A 586 15.25 -18.19 0.84
C PHE A 586 16.06 -19.33 0.21
N GLY A 587 17.27 -19.04 -0.29
CA GLY A 587 18.15 -20.06 -0.86
C GLY A 587 18.81 -20.90 0.23
N ALA A 588 18.74 -22.23 0.11
CA ALA A 588 19.46 -23.15 0.97
C ALA A 588 20.98 -23.02 0.76
N PRO A 589 21.82 -23.29 1.78
CA PRO A 589 23.27 -23.36 1.62
C PRO A 589 23.69 -24.34 0.51
N PRO A 590 24.82 -24.09 -0.18
CA PRO A 590 25.28 -24.93 -1.28
C PRO A 590 26.01 -26.20 -0.85
N GLN A 591 26.23 -26.41 0.46
CA GLN A 591 26.86 -27.63 0.98
C GLN A 591 25.86 -28.43 1.82
N PRO A 592 25.87 -29.78 1.71
CA PRO A 592 25.06 -30.62 2.59
C PRO A 592 25.56 -30.54 4.03
N GLY A 593 24.65 -30.54 4.99
CA GLY A 593 24.97 -30.36 6.40
C GLY A 593 23.78 -29.93 7.26
N SER A 594 23.98 -29.92 8.57
CA SER A 594 23.01 -29.38 9.53
C SER A 594 23.39 -27.96 9.95
N TYR A 595 22.55 -27.00 9.61
CA TYR A 595 22.70 -25.58 9.92
C TYR A 595 21.73 -25.21 11.04
N THR A 596 22.28 -24.92 12.23
CA THR A 596 21.49 -24.44 13.37
C THR A 596 21.33 -22.93 13.32
N PHE A 597 20.07 -22.47 13.31
CA PHE A 597 19.71 -21.06 13.36
C PHE A 597 18.89 -20.76 14.61
N VAL A 598 18.95 -19.52 15.07
CA VAL A 598 18.00 -18.99 16.04
C VAL A 598 16.96 -18.17 15.28
N MET A 599 15.74 -18.67 15.27
CA MET A 599 14.56 -17.95 14.79
C MET A 599 14.14 -16.92 15.84
N HIS A 600 13.98 -15.69 15.38
CA HIS A 600 13.39 -14.58 16.13
C HIS A 600 12.06 -14.19 15.49
N LEU A 601 10.97 -14.30 16.24
CA LEU A 601 9.65 -13.74 15.92
C LEU A 601 9.40 -12.58 16.89
N ILE A 602 9.27 -11.37 16.38
CA ILE A 602 9.21 -10.13 17.17
C ILE A 602 7.99 -9.31 16.75
N CYS A 603 7.21 -8.84 17.73
CA CYS A 603 6.15 -7.88 17.46
C CYS A 603 6.72 -6.46 17.54
N ASP A 604 6.44 -5.59 16.57
CA ASP A 604 6.92 -4.20 16.58
C ASP A 604 6.22 -3.31 17.62
N SER A 605 5.07 -3.76 18.14
CA SER A 605 4.07 -2.93 18.83
C SER A 605 3.89 -3.22 20.32
N TYR A 606 4.31 -4.38 20.80
CA TYR A 606 4.08 -4.83 22.18
C TYR A 606 5.36 -5.42 22.76
N VAL A 607 5.67 -5.05 24.00
CA VAL A 607 6.84 -5.53 24.75
C VAL A 607 6.54 -6.90 25.37
N GLY A 608 7.50 -7.82 25.32
CA GLY A 608 7.39 -9.13 26.00
C GLY A 608 6.48 -10.15 25.29
N MET A 609 6.32 -10.04 23.97
CA MET A 609 5.60 -11.00 23.12
C MET A 609 6.50 -11.66 22.07
N ASP A 610 7.81 -11.53 22.24
CA ASP A 610 8.82 -12.04 21.32
C ASP A 610 9.03 -13.54 21.56
N THR A 611 9.04 -14.34 20.49
CA THR A 611 9.37 -15.76 20.53
C THR A 611 10.76 -16.00 19.96
N LYS A 612 11.60 -16.69 20.73
CA LYS A 612 12.94 -17.13 20.32
C LYS A 612 12.97 -18.65 20.31
N MET A 613 13.36 -19.25 19.19
CA MET A 613 13.42 -20.72 19.05
C MET A 613 14.66 -21.12 18.24
N GLU A 614 15.33 -22.20 18.64
CA GLU A 614 16.38 -22.81 17.83
C GLU A 614 15.73 -23.73 16.77
N VAL A 615 16.17 -23.61 15.52
CA VAL A 615 15.66 -24.37 14.38
C VAL A 615 16.84 -24.89 13.55
N THR A 616 16.80 -26.18 13.20
CA THR A 616 17.86 -26.82 12.43
C THR A 616 17.39 -27.05 11.00
N LEU A 617 18.07 -26.42 10.05
CA LEU A 617 17.94 -26.74 8.63
C LEU A 617 18.88 -27.91 8.32
N VAL A 618 18.33 -29.04 7.88
CA VAL A 618 19.10 -30.18 7.40
C VAL A 618 19.09 -30.13 5.87
N VAL A 619 20.25 -29.86 5.28
CA VAL A 619 20.47 -29.96 3.84
C VAL A 619 21.05 -31.34 3.57
N GLU A 620 20.33 -32.18 2.84
CA GLU A 620 20.79 -33.51 2.43
C GLU A 620 21.47 -33.46 1.07
N ASP A 621 22.25 -34.49 0.75
CA ASP A 621 22.95 -34.59 -0.53
C ASP A 621 21.98 -34.96 -1.65
N ALA A 622 22.18 -34.43 -2.86
CA ALA A 622 21.24 -34.58 -3.98
C ALA A 622 20.95 -36.05 -4.31
N SER A 623 21.98 -36.91 -4.25
CA SER A 623 21.87 -38.34 -4.51
C SER A 623 20.95 -39.12 -3.57
N LYS A 624 20.53 -38.53 -2.43
CA LYS A 624 19.49 -39.12 -1.57
C LYS A 624 18.07 -38.74 -1.99
N ALA A 625 17.88 -37.57 -2.60
CA ALA A 625 16.61 -37.19 -3.18
C ALA A 625 16.30 -38.09 -4.38
N GLU A 626 17.29 -38.25 -5.28
CA GLU A 626 17.23 -39.14 -6.45
C GLU A 626 16.84 -40.58 -6.07
N GLN A 627 17.44 -41.16 -5.02
CA GLN A 627 17.10 -42.51 -4.55
C GLN A 627 15.64 -42.67 -4.10
N VAL A 628 15.05 -41.62 -3.52
CA VAL A 628 13.66 -41.67 -3.04
C VAL A 628 12.66 -41.39 -4.17
N GLU A 629 13.02 -40.56 -5.15
CA GLU A 629 12.24 -40.41 -6.39
C GLU A 629 12.24 -41.72 -7.20
N GLU A 630 13.38 -42.42 -7.33
CA GLU A 630 13.45 -43.75 -7.93
C GLU A 630 12.59 -44.78 -7.18
N GLU A 631 12.58 -44.78 -5.84
CA GLU A 631 11.72 -45.66 -5.03
C GLU A 631 10.22 -45.35 -5.20
N GLU A 632 9.84 -44.07 -5.35
CA GLU A 632 8.44 -43.67 -5.54
C GLU A 632 7.93 -43.97 -6.97
N GLU A 633 8.74 -43.77 -8.02
CA GLU A 633 8.42 -44.20 -9.40
C GLU A 633 8.34 -45.74 -9.54
N ILE A 634 9.10 -46.50 -8.76
CA ILE A 634 9.12 -47.98 -8.80
C ILE A 634 7.87 -48.61 -8.13
N SER A 635 6.94 -47.81 -7.60
CA SER A 635 5.66 -48.30 -7.04
C SER A 635 4.60 -48.73 -8.08
N GLU A 636 5.01 -49.27 -9.24
CA GLU A 636 4.10 -50.11 -10.04
C GLU A 636 3.66 -51.31 -9.17
N PRO A 637 2.35 -51.66 -9.14
CA PRO A 637 1.85 -52.68 -8.23
C PRO A 637 2.50 -54.04 -8.54
N GLU A 638 3.24 -54.56 -7.57
CA GLU A 638 3.97 -55.85 -7.65
C GLU A 638 3.09 -56.96 -8.25
N GLU A 639 3.68 -57.82 -9.09
CA GLU A 639 2.93 -58.81 -9.90
C GLU A 639 2.09 -59.79 -9.05
N ASP A 640 2.44 -60.00 -7.78
CA ASP A 640 1.72 -60.84 -6.82
C ASP A 640 0.50 -60.15 -6.17
N SER A 641 0.30 -58.85 -6.39
CA SER A 641 -0.92 -58.15 -6.01
C SER A 641 -2.10 -58.55 -6.90
N ILE A 642 -3.31 -58.64 -6.32
CA ILE A 642 -4.57 -58.85 -7.06
C ILE A 642 -4.73 -57.80 -8.20
N ALA A 643 -4.21 -56.59 -8.01
CA ALA A 643 -4.21 -55.56 -9.05
C ALA A 643 -3.25 -55.89 -10.22
N GLY A 644 -2.06 -56.44 -9.93
CA GLY A 644 -1.09 -56.88 -10.93
C GLY A 644 -1.61 -58.06 -11.76
N GLN A 645 -2.19 -59.07 -11.10
CA GLN A 645 -2.81 -60.22 -11.75
C GLN A 645 -3.99 -59.81 -12.65
N MET A 646 -4.84 -58.87 -12.21
CA MET A 646 -5.92 -58.31 -13.02
C MET A 646 -5.41 -57.51 -14.23
N ARG A 647 -4.23 -56.87 -14.14
CA ARG A 647 -3.59 -56.18 -15.28
C ARG A 647 -3.10 -57.22 -16.31
N GLN A 648 -2.34 -58.23 -15.87
CA GLN A 648 -1.86 -59.33 -16.73
C GLN A 648 -3.00 -60.07 -17.46
N MET A 649 -4.07 -60.44 -16.76
CA MET A 649 -5.24 -61.10 -17.39
C MET A 649 -5.95 -60.23 -18.42
N LYS A 650 -5.84 -58.89 -18.33
CA LYS A 650 -6.52 -57.95 -19.22
C LYS A 650 -5.68 -57.53 -20.43
N THR A 651 -4.35 -57.57 -20.34
CA THR A 651 -3.44 -57.17 -21.43
C THR A 651 -2.74 -58.33 -22.14
N GLY A 652 -2.77 -59.55 -21.59
CA GLY A 652 -2.47 -60.78 -22.34
C GLY A 652 -1.03 -60.94 -22.85
N GLY A 653 -0.07 -60.21 -22.26
CA GLY A 653 1.35 -60.27 -22.62
C GLY A 653 2.26 -60.16 -21.40
N ALA A 654 3.35 -60.94 -21.40
CA ALA A 654 4.36 -60.90 -20.33
C ALA A 654 5.27 -59.65 -20.45
N PRO A 655 5.73 -59.07 -19.32
CA PRO A 655 6.58 -57.88 -19.36
C PRO A 655 7.99 -58.15 -19.88
N ILE A 656 8.57 -57.13 -20.50
CA ILE A 656 9.94 -57.15 -21.03
C ILE A 656 10.93 -57.00 -19.86
N LYS A 657 11.73 -58.04 -19.60
CA LYS A 657 12.88 -57.94 -18.68
C LYS A 657 13.94 -56.99 -19.25
N LYS A 658 14.05 -55.77 -18.71
CA LYS A 658 15.30 -55.00 -18.82
C LYS A 658 16.39 -55.72 -17.99
N ARG A 659 17.55 -55.95 -18.61
CA ARG A 659 18.71 -56.60 -17.96
C ARG A 659 19.38 -55.61 -16.99
N LYS A 660 19.69 -56.07 -15.78
CA LYS A 660 20.78 -55.47 -14.98
C LYS A 660 22.10 -55.73 -15.71
N SER A 661 22.86 -54.68 -15.98
CA SER A 661 24.30 -54.77 -16.28
C SER A 661 25.07 -54.58 -14.97
N ALA A 662 25.64 -55.66 -14.45
CA ALA A 662 26.64 -55.57 -13.40
C ALA A 662 27.97 -55.09 -13.99
N ALA A 663 28.77 -54.39 -13.19
CA ALA A 663 30.14 -54.04 -13.53
C ALA A 663 31.03 -55.30 -13.52
N ASP A 664 32.02 -55.34 -14.42
CA ASP A 664 33.33 -55.93 -14.13
C ASP A 664 34.41 -55.42 -15.10
N ASP A 665 35.68 -55.61 -14.71
CA ASP A 665 36.87 -54.89 -15.21
C ASP A 665 37.44 -55.31 -16.60
N SER A 666 38.36 -54.45 -17.10
CA SER A 666 39.65 -54.82 -17.73
C SER A 666 39.83 -54.86 -19.28
N SER A 667 40.67 -53.92 -19.76
CA SER A 667 41.81 -54.09 -20.69
C SER A 667 41.62 -54.57 -22.16
N GLY A 668 42.14 -53.75 -23.09
CA GLY A 668 42.56 -54.13 -24.47
C GLY A 668 42.04 -53.16 -25.54
N SER A 669 42.81 -52.15 -25.96
CA SER A 669 43.85 -52.19 -27.02
C SER A 669 43.28 -52.30 -28.44
N ASP A 670 43.33 -51.16 -29.13
CA ASP A 670 43.59 -50.93 -30.57
C ASP A 670 42.81 -51.68 -31.65
N THR A 671 42.06 -50.93 -32.48
CA THR A 671 42.42 -50.75 -33.91
C THR A 671 41.64 -49.60 -34.57
N GLU A 672 42.20 -49.08 -35.66
CA GLU A 672 41.79 -47.85 -36.37
C GLU A 672 40.51 -48.00 -37.22
N GLY A 673 39.91 -46.87 -37.61
CA GLY A 673 38.72 -46.83 -38.49
C GLY A 673 38.20 -45.43 -38.77
N ASP A 674 39.01 -44.59 -39.41
CA ASP A 674 38.67 -43.24 -39.87
C ASP A 674 37.81 -43.26 -41.15
N VAL A 675 36.75 -42.43 -41.26
CA VAL A 675 36.26 -41.74 -42.48
C VAL A 675 35.03 -40.85 -42.21
N ASP A 676 35.03 -39.67 -42.85
CA ASP A 676 33.98 -38.63 -42.85
C ASP A 676 32.66 -39.02 -43.57
N SER A 677 31.57 -38.28 -43.28
CA SER A 677 31.03 -37.27 -44.24
C SER A 677 29.66 -36.67 -43.86
N GLU A 678 29.68 -35.35 -43.65
CA GLU A 678 28.85 -34.30 -44.29
C GLU A 678 27.31 -34.18 -44.15
N SER A 679 26.89 -32.91 -44.29
CA SER A 679 25.59 -32.37 -44.73
C SER A 679 24.45 -32.20 -43.69
N GLU A 680 23.65 -31.13 -43.69
CA GLU A 680 23.82 -29.72 -44.12
C GLU A 680 22.59 -28.90 -43.62
N THR A 681 22.50 -27.61 -43.98
CA THR A 681 21.31 -26.71 -43.94
C THR A 681 20.84 -26.11 -42.61
N ASP A 682 21.39 -24.92 -42.31
CA ASP A 682 20.69 -23.61 -42.29
C ASP A 682 19.26 -23.49 -41.73
N THR A 683 19.10 -22.60 -40.74
CA THR A 683 18.40 -21.32 -41.00
C THR A 683 18.74 -20.24 -39.95
N ASP A 684 19.61 -19.32 -40.37
CA ASP A 684 19.50 -17.85 -40.17
C ASP A 684 18.03 -17.37 -40.28
N THR A 685 17.52 -16.24 -39.76
CA THR A 685 18.05 -15.08 -39.01
C THR A 685 16.83 -14.45 -38.26
N ASP A 686 16.87 -13.37 -37.46
CA ASP A 686 17.89 -12.33 -37.27
C ASP A 686 17.81 -11.67 -35.87
N SER A 687 18.81 -10.85 -35.53
CA SER A 687 18.71 -9.76 -34.56
C SER A 687 19.63 -8.61 -34.99
N ASP A 688 19.06 -7.46 -35.34
CA ASP A 688 19.66 -6.12 -35.44
C ASP A 688 18.47 -5.14 -35.74
N ASP A 689 18.51 -3.82 -35.52
CA ASP A 689 19.65 -2.90 -35.41
C ASP A 689 19.26 -1.60 -34.65
N GLU A 690 20.27 -0.74 -34.40
CA GLU A 690 20.24 0.68 -33.91
C GLU A 690 19.84 1.03 -32.44
#